data_AF-A0A1G5D7I6-F1
#
_entry.id   AF-A0A1G5D7I6-F1
#
_cell.length_a   1.000
_cell.length_b   1.000
_cell.length_c   1.000
_cell.angle_alpha   90.00
_cell.angle_beta   90.00
_cell.angle_gamma   90.00
#
_symmetry.space_group_name_H-M   'P 1'
#
loop_
_entity.id
_entity.type
_entity.pdbx_description
1 polymer ?
#
loop_
_entity_poly.entity_id
_entity_poly.type
_entity_poly.pdbx_seq_one_letter_code
_entity_poly.pdbx_strand_id
1 'polypeptide(L)'
;MNGHLPQDGFEDYFFHKLKSWVPENYWTQDFENGSLESLIRGFADSAARMRREIDRVWTASSIELADDWAVDYLGDLVGAEKLSAQNRRANRTTVANMMSYNQRKTTRYLLDQFIGDIFSTEGYVREIERWLLRPPHSLDMAFGRTAPLSRGPVAGLPNITTPRADDAALIAFDEFAHLPEFGPRRGRAASFDYATIHLNVFATESYRLDMAAPFWLDDTHLTLDPSGRDVPLFHSATFDHRLGEWPVGPEEFPTEMRCARFNASEFEVTEEGLDAIGSPPLTTTMAPWIGIRFTSLFDFRRVVVELLSAVDFGLFWGALLREMMVKDCAKVRQITDDLLLDIGPFADTRTLDNYRIVAANLAIWMPLGNWPELAGLLVDVGSGRVQFETAPDPDAADPEIFHPRFHHIGMVHRVGAGAFPRNSSVPIGPAVVNANIDVPFTPPAAGTETFGDNRRYVWQWDATRRHDVAGDLRFKAADQTRPYVLSQAEDGSLDFTIVGSAGQANTVVIDGLWLGVLANAAIETGLVNPDDPFPFARARLIFDGQFESVTLRHVTIDPGGEQVRLDPLIARAIPIITTEIEGSIRSLRIENSVLGPLVETQNVEPLFNAGTIRISDSIVVSIDPNDPAISFQMSSLYLENTTILGAVHANLIFATNTIFDGPLYVTNLQQSCLRFSAVAGYEAVTGILPSRLPRRFECVTYPETLPRTTFLSQRFGDPDFAGLSHLAEATFLTGGEYRTEMGVGNSRFWNQRREDLARFVAKFLPVGQHLQIYEQIGA
;
A
#
# COMPACT_ATOMS: atom_id res chain seq x y z
N MET A 1 17.52 -0.99 29.55
CA MET A 1 16.42 -0.04 29.27
C MET A 1 16.74 1.28 29.96
N ASN A 2 17.59 2.11 29.38
CA ASN A 2 17.66 3.53 29.73
C ASN A 2 16.91 4.25 28.60
N GLY A 3 15.58 4.21 28.66
CA GLY A 3 14.78 5.10 27.84
C GLY A 3 15.13 6.53 28.25
N HIS A 4 15.42 7.40 27.27
CA HIS A 4 15.52 8.83 27.51
C HIS A 4 14.29 9.26 28.32
N LEU A 5 14.51 9.75 29.54
CA LEU A 5 13.46 10.41 30.31
C LEU A 5 13.01 11.63 29.49
N PRO A 6 11.69 11.91 29.40
CA PRO A 6 11.22 13.12 28.74
C PRO A 6 11.85 14.35 29.42
N GLN A 7 12.36 15.29 28.62
CA GLN A 7 12.93 16.56 29.10
C GLN A 7 11.82 17.52 29.53
N ASP A 8 11.12 17.17 30.62
CA ASP A 8 10.03 17.95 31.21
C ASP A 8 10.52 19.02 32.21
N GLY A 9 11.81 19.03 32.54
CA GLY A 9 12.44 19.98 33.44
C GLY A 9 12.01 19.85 34.90
N PHE A 10 11.29 18.78 35.28
CA PHE A 10 10.80 18.63 36.65
C PHE A 10 11.94 18.49 37.66
N GLU A 11 13.01 17.80 37.31
CA GLU A 11 14.17 17.59 38.18
C GLU A 11 14.82 18.91 38.57
N ASP A 12 15.05 19.82 37.60
CA ASP A 12 15.60 21.14 37.86
C ASP A 12 14.62 22.03 38.63
N TYR A 13 13.33 22.00 38.27
CA TYR A 13 12.29 22.72 39.00
C TYR A 13 12.26 22.33 40.48
N PHE A 14 12.23 21.03 40.79
CA PHE A 14 12.19 20.54 42.16
C PHE A 14 13.52 20.79 42.89
N PHE A 15 14.65 20.69 42.21
CA PHE A 15 15.96 21.03 42.78
C PHE A 15 15.99 22.50 43.23
N HIS A 16 15.62 23.45 42.37
CA HIS A 16 15.59 24.87 42.71
C HIS A 16 14.58 25.18 43.81
N LYS A 17 13.42 24.52 43.80
CA LYS A 17 12.40 24.67 44.84
C LYS A 17 12.88 24.16 46.21
N LEU A 18 13.45 22.95 46.27
CA LEU A 18 14.03 22.40 47.50
C LEU A 18 15.20 23.24 48.00
N LYS A 19 16.04 23.74 47.08
CA LYS A 19 17.13 24.66 47.40
C LYS A 19 16.64 25.93 48.09
N SER A 20 15.51 26.48 47.65
CA SER A 20 14.90 27.67 48.27
C SER A 20 14.41 27.45 49.70
N TRP A 21 14.15 26.20 50.09
CA TRP A 21 13.67 25.86 51.43
C TRP A 21 14.80 25.63 52.42
N VAL A 22 16.02 25.36 51.94
CA VAL A 22 17.19 25.16 52.77
C VAL A 22 17.86 26.52 53.04
N PRO A 23 18.06 26.88 54.33
CA PRO A 23 18.72 28.12 54.68
C PRO A 23 20.14 28.24 54.07
N GLU A 24 20.51 29.47 53.69
CA GLU A 24 21.72 29.76 52.91
C GLU A 24 23.03 29.35 53.61
N ASN A 25 23.07 29.39 54.94
CA ASN A 25 24.22 28.99 55.74
C ASN A 25 24.65 27.53 55.52
N TYR A 26 23.71 26.62 55.22
CA TYR A 26 24.04 25.22 54.93
C TYR A 26 24.67 25.05 53.54
N TRP A 27 24.29 25.89 52.57
CA TRP A 27 24.89 25.89 51.24
C TRP A 27 26.31 26.42 51.24
N THR A 28 26.58 27.43 52.08
CA THR A 28 27.95 27.93 52.27
C THR A 28 28.87 26.86 52.85
N GLN A 29 28.36 26.01 53.74
CA GLN A 29 29.11 24.90 54.34
C GLN A 29 29.29 23.71 53.38
N ASP A 30 28.30 23.43 52.53
CA ASP A 30 28.38 22.31 51.58
C ASP A 30 29.22 22.61 50.34
N PHE A 31 29.59 23.88 50.10
CA PHE A 31 30.43 24.26 48.95
C PHE A 31 31.76 23.47 48.88
N GLU A 32 32.29 23.00 50.01
CA GLU A 32 33.51 22.19 50.05
C GLU A 32 33.28 20.69 49.78
N ASN A 33 32.11 20.12 50.11
CA ASN A 33 31.85 18.67 50.08
C ASN A 33 30.84 18.22 49.01
N GLY A 34 29.94 19.09 48.54
CA GLY A 34 28.91 18.80 47.52
C GLY A 34 27.90 17.70 47.90
N SER A 35 27.85 17.34 49.18
CA SER A 35 27.08 16.22 49.72
C SER A 35 25.60 16.56 49.86
N LEU A 36 25.29 17.78 50.29
CA LEU A 36 23.93 18.31 50.42
C LEU A 36 23.33 18.58 49.03
N GLU A 37 24.11 19.12 48.10
CA GLU A 37 23.66 19.26 46.70
C GLU A 37 23.27 17.91 46.11
N SER A 38 24.14 16.90 46.26
CA SER A 38 23.88 15.54 45.76
C SER A 38 22.63 14.92 46.41
N LEU A 39 22.45 15.10 47.72
CA LEU A 39 21.26 14.63 48.44
C LEU A 39 19.98 15.31 47.94
N ILE A 40 20.01 16.64 47.75
CA ILE A 40 18.85 17.40 47.29
C ILE A 40 18.51 17.07 45.84
N ARG A 41 19.52 16.82 44.98
CA ARG A 41 19.29 16.29 43.64
C ARG A 41 18.64 14.91 43.68
N GLY A 42 19.05 14.02 44.59
CA GLY A 42 18.39 12.73 44.79
C GLY A 42 16.93 12.85 45.23
N PHE A 43 16.61 13.79 46.12
CA PHE A 43 15.22 14.08 46.50
C PHE A 43 14.42 14.72 45.36
N ALA A 44 15.04 15.60 44.58
CA ALA A 44 14.41 16.22 43.42
C ALA A 44 14.06 15.18 42.34
N ASP A 45 14.96 14.23 42.05
CA ASP A 45 14.68 13.09 41.16
C ASP A 45 13.50 12.25 41.66
N SER A 46 13.49 11.89 42.95
CA SER A 46 12.37 11.14 43.54
C SER A 46 11.05 11.91 43.48
N ALA A 47 11.07 13.23 43.75
CA ALA A 47 9.89 14.08 43.66
C ALA A 47 9.40 14.24 42.21
N ALA A 48 10.32 14.36 41.24
CA ALA A 48 10.00 14.40 39.83
C ALA A 48 9.34 13.09 39.37
N ARG A 49 9.88 11.93 39.77
CA ARG A 49 9.26 10.63 39.50
C ARG A 49 7.86 10.51 40.10
N MET A 50 7.68 10.90 41.36
CA MET A 50 6.37 10.89 42.00
C MET A 50 5.38 11.83 41.31
N ARG A 51 5.84 13.01 40.87
CA ARG A 51 5.00 13.94 40.11
C ARG A 51 4.56 13.33 38.77
N ARG A 52 5.48 12.71 38.04
CA ARG A 52 5.20 11.99 36.78
C ARG A 52 4.20 10.86 37.02
N GLU A 53 4.32 10.11 38.12
CA GLU A 53 3.36 9.07 38.48
C GLU A 53 1.96 9.64 38.79
N ILE A 54 1.86 10.74 39.54
CA ILE A 54 0.59 11.42 39.81
C ILE A 54 -0.05 11.89 38.50
N ASP A 55 0.73 12.52 37.63
CA ASP A 55 0.26 12.97 36.32
C ASP A 55 -0.19 11.78 35.46
N ARG A 56 0.53 10.65 35.48
CA ARG A 56 0.12 9.40 34.81
C ARG A 56 -1.18 8.82 35.34
N VAL A 57 -1.40 8.83 36.66
CA VAL A 57 -2.66 8.39 37.26
C VAL A 57 -3.81 9.32 36.87
N TRP A 58 -3.55 10.63 36.79
CA TRP A 58 -4.54 11.58 36.31
C TRP A 58 -4.89 11.35 34.84
N THR A 59 -3.90 11.14 33.96
CA THR A 59 -4.14 10.83 32.55
C THR A 59 -4.85 9.49 32.35
N ALA A 60 -4.60 8.50 33.23
CA ALA A 60 -5.30 7.21 33.22
C ALA A 60 -6.82 7.31 33.44
N SER A 61 -7.34 8.43 33.95
CA SER A 61 -8.78 8.67 34.09
C SER A 61 -9.47 9.05 32.77
N SER A 62 -8.71 9.46 31.75
CA SER A 62 -9.23 9.84 30.43
C SER A 62 -8.90 8.76 29.40
N ILE A 63 -9.90 8.27 28.66
CA ILE A 63 -9.71 7.20 27.67
C ILE A 63 -8.73 7.57 26.54
N GLU A 64 -8.62 8.86 26.20
CA GLU A 64 -7.73 9.35 25.15
C GLU A 64 -6.25 9.26 25.58
N LEU A 65 -5.98 9.60 26.84
CA LEU A 65 -4.63 9.71 27.40
C LEU A 65 -4.24 8.51 28.28
N ALA A 66 -5.17 7.59 28.52
CA ALA A 66 -4.95 6.44 29.36
C ALA A 66 -3.88 5.50 28.77
N ASP A 67 -3.07 4.96 29.67
CA ASP A 67 -2.24 3.81 29.37
C ASP A 67 -3.12 2.58 29.11
N ASP A 68 -2.62 1.62 28.33
CA ASP A 68 -3.41 0.45 27.90
C ASP A 68 -3.95 -0.40 29.05
N TRP A 69 -3.27 -0.42 30.22
CA TRP A 69 -3.74 -1.15 31.39
C TRP A 69 -5.03 -0.55 31.99
N ALA A 70 -5.23 0.77 31.85
CA ALA A 70 -6.38 1.48 32.42
C ALA A 70 -7.63 1.38 31.53
N VAL A 71 -7.45 1.19 30.22
CA VAL A 71 -8.53 1.02 29.23
C VAL A 71 -9.49 -0.09 29.66
N ASP A 72 -8.95 -1.19 30.18
CA ASP A 72 -9.73 -2.32 30.67
C ASP A 72 -10.69 -1.95 31.82
N TYR A 73 -10.21 -1.17 32.79
CA TYR A 73 -11.03 -0.74 33.93
C TYR A 73 -12.09 0.29 33.53
N LEU A 74 -11.74 1.19 32.60
CA LEU A 74 -12.70 2.13 32.01
C LEU A 74 -13.77 1.37 31.20
N GLY A 75 -13.38 0.30 30.50
CA GLY A 75 -14.29 -0.58 29.79
C GLY A 75 -15.31 -1.25 30.70
N ASP A 76 -14.88 -1.79 31.84
CA ASP A 76 -15.76 -2.39 32.84
C ASP A 76 -16.79 -1.38 33.38
N LEU A 77 -16.41 -0.10 33.51
CA LEU A 77 -17.31 0.97 33.96
C LEU A 77 -18.43 1.26 32.96
N VAL A 78 -18.12 1.26 31.66
CA VAL A 78 -19.11 1.55 30.59
C VAL A 78 -19.78 0.30 30.03
N GLY A 79 -19.39 -0.89 30.52
CA GLY A 79 -19.90 -2.18 30.04
C GLY A 79 -19.39 -2.57 28.65
N ALA A 80 -18.23 -2.06 28.23
CA ALA A 80 -17.58 -2.47 26.99
C ALA A 80 -16.90 -3.83 27.17
N GLU A 81 -17.17 -4.78 26.27
CA GLU A 81 -16.47 -6.08 26.27
C GLU A 81 -15.08 -5.91 25.67
N LYS A 82 -14.09 -6.58 26.27
CA LYS A 82 -12.73 -6.63 25.73
C LYS A 82 -12.70 -7.45 24.44
N LEU A 83 -12.16 -6.85 23.39
CA LEU A 83 -11.79 -7.54 22.15
C LEU A 83 -10.43 -8.24 22.35
N SER A 84 -9.84 -8.78 21.29
CA SER A 84 -8.53 -9.40 21.37
C SER A 84 -7.47 -8.43 21.90
N ALA A 85 -6.54 -8.95 22.71
CA ALA A 85 -5.40 -8.18 23.21
C ALA A 85 -4.52 -7.61 22.09
N GLN A 86 -4.55 -8.22 20.90
CA GLN A 86 -3.80 -7.73 19.74
C GLN A 86 -4.41 -6.47 19.11
N ASN A 87 -5.71 -6.20 19.34
CA ASN A 87 -6.39 -5.03 18.81
C ASN A 87 -6.58 -3.93 19.89
N ARG A 88 -5.46 -3.46 20.45
CA ARG A 88 -5.44 -2.44 21.51
C ARG A 88 -6.14 -1.14 21.10
N ARG A 89 -6.01 -0.73 19.83
CA ARG A 89 -6.68 0.45 19.28
C ARG A 89 -8.20 0.29 19.36
N ALA A 90 -8.76 -0.82 18.85
CA ALA A 90 -10.20 -1.03 18.89
C ALA A 90 -10.74 -1.15 20.31
N ASN A 91 -10.00 -1.77 21.24
CA ASN A 91 -10.37 -1.78 22.66
C ASN A 91 -10.56 -0.36 23.20
N ARG A 92 -9.64 0.56 22.88
CA ARG A 92 -9.76 1.96 23.29
C ARG A 92 -10.95 2.66 22.62
N THR A 93 -11.10 2.53 21.31
CA THR A 93 -12.19 3.17 20.54
C THR A 93 -13.56 2.68 20.99
N THR A 94 -13.70 1.37 21.22
CA THR A 94 -14.97 0.78 21.65
C THR A 94 -15.37 1.24 23.04
N VAL A 95 -14.43 1.33 23.99
CA VAL A 95 -14.66 1.89 25.32
C VAL A 95 -15.11 3.35 25.23
N ALA A 96 -14.42 4.16 24.41
CA ALA A 96 -14.76 5.58 24.24
C ALA A 96 -16.17 5.79 23.67
N ASN A 97 -16.56 4.98 22.67
CA ASN A 97 -17.81 5.16 21.94
C ASN A 97 -18.99 4.32 22.45
N MET A 98 -18.80 3.49 23.50
CA MET A 98 -19.79 2.50 23.95
C MET A 98 -21.18 3.10 24.24
N MET A 99 -21.24 4.28 24.87
CA MET A 99 -22.51 4.95 25.13
C MET A 99 -23.23 5.36 23.83
N SER A 100 -22.49 5.89 22.85
CA SER A 100 -23.01 6.27 21.53
C SER A 100 -23.53 5.04 20.77
N TYR A 101 -22.79 3.92 20.84
CA TYR A 101 -23.22 2.66 20.23
C TYR A 101 -24.56 2.17 20.78
N ASN A 102 -24.76 2.24 22.09
CA ASN A 102 -26.02 1.85 22.70
C ASN A 102 -27.18 2.76 22.29
N GLN A 103 -26.94 4.06 22.10
CA GLN A 103 -27.96 5.00 21.62
C GLN A 103 -28.36 4.77 20.16
N ARG A 104 -27.45 4.24 19.33
CA ARG A 104 -27.66 4.00 17.89
C ARG A 104 -27.86 2.53 17.55
N LYS A 105 -28.21 1.71 18.55
CA LYS A 105 -28.37 0.25 18.39
C LYS A 105 -29.34 -0.06 17.23
N THR A 106 -29.10 -1.15 16.51
CA THR A 106 -29.89 -1.61 15.35
C THR A 106 -29.92 -0.71 14.12
N THR A 107 -29.12 0.37 14.08
CA THR A 107 -29.02 1.22 12.88
C THR A 107 -27.91 0.73 11.95
N ARG A 108 -28.14 0.82 10.63
CA ARG A 108 -27.10 0.54 9.62
C ARG A 108 -25.85 1.39 9.85
N TYR A 109 -26.03 2.68 10.12
CA TYR A 109 -24.95 3.62 10.39
C TYR A 109 -23.99 3.12 11.49
N LEU A 110 -24.53 2.55 12.56
CA LEU A 110 -23.71 1.98 13.64
C LEU A 110 -22.88 0.79 13.15
N LEU A 111 -23.48 -0.07 12.30
CA LEU A 111 -22.78 -1.20 11.71
C LEU A 111 -21.66 -0.74 10.76
N ASP A 112 -21.89 0.32 9.98
CA ASP A 112 -20.86 0.94 9.12
C ASP A 112 -19.70 1.47 9.98
N GLN A 113 -20.03 2.18 11.07
CA GLN A 113 -19.05 2.72 12.01
C GLN A 113 -18.18 1.62 12.65
N PHE A 114 -18.71 0.42 12.90
CA PHE A 114 -17.92 -0.68 13.46
C PHE A 114 -16.81 -1.19 12.54
N ILE A 115 -16.98 -1.08 11.22
CA ILE A 115 -15.93 -1.45 10.26
C ILE A 115 -14.70 -0.55 10.51
N GLY A 116 -14.89 0.77 10.57
CA GLY A 116 -13.80 1.71 10.84
C GLY A 116 -13.23 1.59 12.27
N ASP A 117 -14.09 1.50 13.29
CA ASP A 117 -13.69 1.55 14.70
C ASP A 117 -13.00 0.25 15.18
N ILE A 118 -13.47 -0.92 14.75
CA ILE A 118 -12.96 -2.22 15.21
C ILE A 118 -11.97 -2.82 14.21
N PHE A 119 -12.37 -2.83 12.95
CA PHE A 119 -11.64 -3.56 11.92
C PHE A 119 -10.54 -2.70 11.28
N SER A 120 -10.67 -1.37 11.37
CA SER A 120 -9.65 -0.38 10.94
C SER A 120 -9.35 -0.45 9.45
N THR A 121 -10.37 -0.72 8.64
CA THR A 121 -10.30 -0.64 7.18
C THR A 121 -11.56 0.03 6.65
N GLU A 122 -11.63 0.18 5.34
CA GLU A 122 -12.80 0.70 4.64
C GLU A 122 -13.81 -0.38 4.28
N GLY A 123 -15.06 0.03 4.25
CA GLY A 123 -16.16 -0.86 3.95
C GLY A 123 -17.50 -0.23 4.23
N TYR A 124 -18.54 -0.98 3.90
CA TYR A 124 -19.91 -0.55 4.11
C TYR A 124 -20.85 -1.75 4.30
N VAL A 125 -22.01 -1.45 4.85
CA VAL A 125 -23.04 -2.38 5.22
C VAL A 125 -24.17 -2.32 4.21
N ARG A 126 -24.64 -3.49 3.81
CA ARG A 126 -25.75 -3.64 2.88
C ARG A 126 -26.83 -4.53 3.46
N GLU A 127 -28.04 -3.99 3.49
CA GLU A 127 -29.25 -4.73 3.88
C GLU A 127 -29.82 -5.45 2.65
N ILE A 128 -29.65 -6.78 2.60
CA ILE A 128 -29.89 -7.56 1.37
C ILE A 128 -31.36 -7.68 1.02
N GLU A 129 -32.27 -7.61 2.00
CA GLU A 129 -33.72 -7.57 1.77
C GLU A 129 -34.12 -6.50 0.74
N ARG A 130 -33.41 -5.36 0.70
CA ARG A 130 -33.72 -4.25 -0.23
C ARG A 130 -33.33 -4.53 -1.69
N TRP A 131 -32.50 -5.54 -1.91
CA TRP A 131 -31.91 -5.90 -3.21
C TRP A 131 -32.47 -7.22 -3.76
N LEU A 132 -33.37 -7.88 -3.02
CA LEU A 132 -34.09 -9.04 -3.49
C LEU A 132 -35.17 -8.65 -4.50
N LEU A 133 -35.36 -9.49 -5.51
CA LEU A 133 -36.42 -9.34 -6.49
C LEU A 133 -37.78 -9.37 -5.78
N ARG A 134 -38.51 -8.25 -5.86
CA ARG A 134 -39.88 -8.15 -5.36
C ARG A 134 -40.76 -7.33 -6.31
N PRO A 135 -42.07 -7.64 -6.41
CA PRO A 135 -42.99 -6.76 -7.11
C PRO A 135 -43.06 -5.41 -6.38
N PRO A 136 -42.71 -4.29 -7.04
CA PRO A 136 -42.68 -2.99 -6.39
C PRO A 136 -44.11 -2.54 -6.07
N HIS A 137 -44.38 -2.20 -4.81
CA HIS A 137 -45.67 -1.65 -4.36
C HIS A 137 -45.55 -0.15 -4.18
N SER A 138 -46.56 0.65 -4.54
CA SER A 138 -46.46 2.13 -4.50
C SER A 138 -46.25 2.75 -3.12
N LEU A 139 -46.56 2.00 -2.05
CA LEU A 139 -46.31 2.39 -0.65
C LEU A 139 -44.90 2.05 -0.17
N ASP A 140 -44.11 1.36 -0.98
CA ASP A 140 -42.74 1.03 -0.67
C ASP A 140 -41.85 2.28 -0.79
N MET A 141 -41.01 2.53 0.21
CA MET A 141 -40.03 3.62 0.16
C MET A 141 -38.98 3.44 -0.95
N ALA A 142 -38.86 2.22 -1.49
CA ALA A 142 -38.02 1.91 -2.64
C ALA A 142 -38.74 1.99 -4.00
N PHE A 143 -40.05 2.27 -4.03
CA PHE A 143 -40.81 2.38 -5.26
C PHE A 143 -40.28 3.54 -6.13
N GLY A 144 -39.75 3.21 -7.31
CA GLY A 144 -39.16 4.18 -8.22
C GLY A 144 -37.72 4.58 -7.90
N ARG A 145 -37.05 3.95 -6.92
CA ARG A 145 -35.61 4.15 -6.73
C ARG A 145 -34.84 3.52 -7.89
N THR A 146 -33.96 4.30 -8.48
CA THR A 146 -32.98 3.83 -9.44
C THR A 146 -31.70 3.43 -8.72
N ALA A 147 -31.13 2.30 -9.11
CA ALA A 147 -29.86 1.85 -8.57
C ALA A 147 -28.72 2.79 -9.05
N PRO A 148 -27.74 3.13 -8.19
CA PRO A 148 -26.76 4.16 -8.50
C PRO A 148 -25.82 3.84 -9.68
N LEU A 149 -25.44 2.57 -9.87
CA LEU A 149 -24.52 2.15 -10.94
C LEU A 149 -25.26 1.87 -12.26
N SER A 150 -26.22 0.96 -12.24
CA SER A 150 -26.94 0.48 -13.42
C SER A 150 -28.02 1.46 -13.90
N ARG A 151 -28.48 2.37 -13.04
CA ARG A 151 -29.62 3.29 -13.26
C ARG A 151 -30.94 2.59 -13.60
N GLY A 152 -30.98 1.27 -13.49
CA GLY A 152 -32.20 0.48 -13.56
C GLY A 152 -33.00 0.61 -12.28
N PRO A 153 -34.23 0.05 -12.25
CA PRO A 153 -34.93 -0.13 -10.98
C PRO A 153 -34.08 -0.99 -10.03
N VAL A 154 -34.00 -0.62 -8.76
CA VAL A 154 -33.33 -1.43 -7.72
C VAL A 154 -33.93 -2.84 -7.68
N ALA A 155 -33.07 -3.87 -7.59
CA ALA A 155 -33.47 -5.28 -7.68
C ALA A 155 -34.19 -5.64 -9.00
N GLY A 156 -33.84 -4.92 -10.06
CA GLY A 156 -34.35 -5.13 -11.42
C GLY A 156 -33.49 -6.07 -12.25
N LEU A 157 -33.95 -6.32 -13.47
CA LEU A 157 -33.15 -7.04 -14.46
C LEU A 157 -31.99 -6.15 -14.96
N PRO A 158 -30.80 -6.74 -15.21
CA PRO A 158 -29.65 -6.01 -15.73
C PRO A 158 -29.99 -5.33 -17.06
N ASN A 159 -29.76 -4.02 -17.15
CA ASN A 159 -29.80 -3.32 -18.42
C ASN A 159 -28.46 -3.47 -19.14
N ILE A 160 -28.34 -4.52 -19.95
CA ILE A 160 -27.11 -4.83 -20.72
C ILE A 160 -26.76 -3.78 -21.78
N THR A 161 -27.68 -2.87 -22.11
CA THR A 161 -27.41 -1.79 -23.08
C THR A 161 -26.64 -0.63 -22.44
N THR A 162 -26.64 -0.56 -21.11
CA THR A 162 -25.82 0.39 -20.39
C THR A 162 -24.37 -0.09 -20.48
N PRO A 163 -23.44 0.70 -21.02
CA PRO A 163 -22.09 0.24 -21.37
C PRO A 163 -21.19 -0.14 -20.19
N ARG A 164 -21.74 -0.23 -18.96
CA ARG A 164 -21.01 -0.25 -17.68
C ARG A 164 -21.77 -1.02 -16.59
N ALA A 165 -22.51 -2.06 -16.99
CA ALA A 165 -23.26 -2.92 -16.07
C ALA A 165 -22.35 -3.91 -15.30
N ASP A 166 -21.08 -4.02 -15.67
CA ASP A 166 -20.07 -4.88 -15.07
C ASP A 166 -19.73 -4.49 -13.62
N ASP A 167 -19.66 -3.20 -13.30
CA ASP A 167 -19.44 -2.76 -11.92
C ASP A 167 -20.62 -3.11 -11.00
N ALA A 168 -21.84 -3.06 -11.55
CA ALA A 168 -23.05 -3.47 -10.87
C ALA A 168 -23.17 -5.00 -10.71
N ALA A 169 -22.24 -5.79 -11.28
CA ALA A 169 -22.14 -7.23 -11.10
C ALA A 169 -21.18 -7.64 -9.97
N LEU A 170 -20.38 -6.70 -9.47
CA LEU A 170 -19.44 -6.97 -8.37
C LEU A 170 -20.22 -7.32 -7.12
N ILE A 171 -19.87 -8.43 -6.45
CA ILE A 171 -20.64 -8.95 -5.30
C ILE A 171 -20.89 -7.87 -4.23
N ALA A 172 -19.88 -7.06 -3.89
CA ALA A 172 -20.04 -5.97 -2.93
C ALA A 172 -21.14 -4.99 -3.39
N PHE A 173 -21.15 -4.62 -4.66
CA PHE A 173 -21.99 -3.59 -5.27
C PHE A 173 -23.20 -4.14 -6.06
N ASP A 174 -23.44 -5.45 -6.01
CA ASP A 174 -24.32 -6.16 -6.96
C ASP A 174 -25.75 -5.62 -6.95
N GLU A 175 -26.18 -4.91 -7.99
CA GLU A 175 -27.49 -4.25 -8.02
C GLU A 175 -28.61 -5.11 -8.61
N PHE A 176 -28.28 -6.31 -9.07
CA PHE A 176 -29.20 -7.12 -9.87
C PHE A 176 -30.21 -7.88 -9.02
N ALA A 177 -31.31 -8.26 -9.69
CA ALA A 177 -32.38 -9.05 -9.11
C ALA A 177 -31.90 -10.43 -8.64
N HIS A 178 -31.87 -10.65 -7.32
CA HIS A 178 -31.65 -11.97 -6.71
C HIS A 178 -32.93 -12.55 -6.12
N LEU A 179 -33.07 -13.87 -6.21
CA LEU A 179 -34.11 -14.60 -5.48
C LEU A 179 -33.60 -14.98 -4.08
N PRO A 180 -34.48 -15.04 -3.07
CA PRO A 180 -34.07 -15.45 -1.74
C PRO A 180 -33.52 -16.88 -1.72
N GLU A 181 -32.29 -17.02 -1.27
CA GLU A 181 -31.59 -18.28 -1.10
C GLU A 181 -31.77 -18.80 0.33
N PHE A 182 -32.36 -19.99 0.47
CA PHE A 182 -32.54 -20.65 1.77
C PHE A 182 -31.46 -21.69 2.08
N GLY A 183 -30.30 -21.58 1.40
CA GLY A 183 -29.19 -22.52 1.51
C GLY A 183 -28.40 -22.37 2.83
N PRO A 184 -27.52 -23.34 3.14
CA PRO A 184 -26.64 -23.23 4.30
C PRO A 184 -25.72 -22.00 4.15
N ARG A 185 -25.89 -21.04 5.05
CA ARG A 185 -25.16 -19.75 5.10
C ARG A 185 -23.69 -19.88 5.56
N ARG A 186 -23.09 -21.05 5.36
CA ARG A 186 -21.72 -21.37 5.78
C ARG A 186 -20.83 -21.36 4.54
N GLY A 187 -20.11 -20.26 4.35
CA GLY A 187 -19.17 -20.11 3.25
C GLY A 187 -18.75 -18.66 3.06
N ARG A 188 -17.80 -18.46 2.13
CA ARG A 188 -17.35 -17.14 1.69
C ARG A 188 -18.18 -16.58 0.52
N ALA A 189 -19.03 -17.41 -0.10
CA ALA A 189 -19.96 -16.97 -1.14
C ALA A 189 -21.07 -16.10 -0.53
N ALA A 190 -21.40 -14.98 -1.18
CA ALA A 190 -22.48 -14.10 -0.76
C ALA A 190 -23.82 -14.85 -0.76
N SER A 191 -24.55 -14.78 0.35
CA SER A 191 -25.90 -15.33 0.46
C SER A 191 -26.93 -14.21 0.31
N PHE A 192 -27.87 -14.40 -0.60
CA PHE A 192 -28.93 -13.43 -0.85
C PHE A 192 -30.22 -13.86 -0.15
N ASP A 193 -30.42 -13.45 1.11
CA ASP A 193 -31.59 -13.83 1.93
C ASP A 193 -32.16 -12.61 2.66
N TYR A 194 -33.44 -12.67 3.05
CA TYR A 194 -34.18 -11.57 3.68
C TYR A 194 -33.56 -11.15 5.01
N ALA A 195 -32.99 -12.10 5.74
CA ALA A 195 -32.43 -11.89 7.06
C ALA A 195 -30.95 -11.48 7.02
N THR A 196 -30.31 -11.46 5.86
CA THR A 196 -28.86 -11.29 5.77
C THR A 196 -28.47 -9.81 5.65
N ILE A 197 -27.50 -9.40 6.46
CA ILE A 197 -26.76 -8.15 6.31
C ILE A 197 -25.36 -8.50 5.82
N HIS A 198 -24.93 -7.91 4.70
CA HIS A 198 -23.55 -7.98 4.24
C HIS A 198 -22.75 -6.83 4.83
N LEU A 199 -21.58 -7.14 5.39
CA LEU A 199 -20.51 -6.19 5.68
C LEU A 199 -19.46 -6.40 4.61
N ASN A 200 -19.43 -5.49 3.64
CA ASN A 200 -18.43 -5.47 2.59
C ASN A 200 -17.21 -4.75 3.11
N VAL A 201 -16.09 -5.45 3.16
CA VAL A 201 -14.84 -4.99 3.76
C VAL A 201 -13.72 -5.15 2.74
N PHE A 202 -12.86 -4.14 2.62
CA PHE A 202 -11.76 -4.14 1.66
C PHE A 202 -10.43 -4.41 2.37
N ALA A 203 -9.69 -5.42 1.86
CA ALA A 203 -8.40 -5.83 2.44
C ALA A 203 -7.23 -4.96 2.00
N THR A 204 -7.33 -4.40 0.81
CA THR A 204 -6.34 -3.52 0.21
C THR A 204 -6.52 -2.10 0.73
N GLU A 205 -5.42 -1.44 1.04
CA GLU A 205 -5.40 -0.02 1.41
C GLU A 205 -4.85 0.78 0.22
N SER A 206 -5.42 1.96 -0.01
CA SER A 206 -4.98 2.86 -1.09
C SER A 206 -4.07 3.95 -0.56
N TYR A 207 -2.99 4.23 -1.27
CA TYR A 207 -2.00 5.23 -0.89
C TYR A 207 -1.72 6.20 -2.02
N ARG A 208 -1.81 7.49 -1.70
CA ARG A 208 -1.56 8.60 -2.62
C ARG A 208 -0.06 8.79 -2.88
N LEU A 209 0.32 8.94 -4.14
CA LEU A 209 1.65 9.31 -4.60
C LEU A 209 1.57 10.63 -5.36
N ASP A 210 2.16 11.68 -4.78
CA ASP A 210 2.27 13.00 -5.42
C ASP A 210 3.55 13.11 -6.25
N MET A 211 3.45 13.60 -7.49
CA MET A 211 4.58 13.92 -8.37
C MET A 211 5.66 12.82 -8.43
N ALA A 212 5.24 11.55 -8.44
CA ALA A 212 6.16 10.43 -8.59
C ALA A 212 6.75 10.41 -10.00
N ALA A 213 8.05 10.10 -10.10
CA ALA A 213 8.75 10.09 -11.38
C ALA A 213 8.22 8.97 -12.29
N PRO A 214 7.69 9.27 -13.48
CA PRO A 214 7.29 8.23 -14.43
C PRO A 214 8.51 7.59 -15.09
N PHE A 215 8.36 6.38 -15.61
CA PHE A 215 9.39 5.72 -16.42
C PHE A 215 9.01 5.78 -17.90
N TRP A 216 9.79 6.54 -18.67
CA TRP A 216 9.66 6.65 -20.13
C TRP A 216 10.27 5.42 -20.80
N LEU A 217 9.49 4.75 -21.64
CA LEU A 217 9.94 3.61 -22.45
C LEU A 217 10.51 4.11 -23.79
N ASP A 218 9.82 5.09 -24.39
CA ASP A 218 10.27 5.88 -25.54
C ASP A 218 9.71 7.33 -25.40
N ASP A 219 9.67 8.11 -26.48
CA ASP A 219 9.19 9.49 -26.46
C ASP A 219 7.65 9.65 -26.36
N THR A 220 6.89 8.55 -26.48
CA THR A 220 5.42 8.53 -26.56
C THR A 220 4.73 7.53 -25.63
N HIS A 221 5.48 6.60 -25.04
CA HIS A 221 5.00 5.53 -24.18
C HIS A 221 5.70 5.63 -22.83
N LEU A 222 4.93 5.65 -21.75
CA LEU A 222 5.45 5.65 -20.40
C LEU A 222 4.63 4.77 -19.47
N THR A 223 5.19 4.52 -18.30
CA THR A 223 4.52 3.89 -17.16
C THR A 223 4.60 4.82 -15.96
N LEU A 224 3.54 4.83 -15.15
CA LEU A 224 3.48 5.69 -13.97
C LEU A 224 4.37 5.20 -12.82
N ASP A 225 4.68 3.91 -12.75
CA ASP A 225 5.61 3.36 -11.78
C ASP A 225 7.07 3.65 -12.21
N PRO A 226 7.93 4.15 -11.31
CA PRO A 226 9.29 4.59 -11.65
C PRO A 226 10.23 3.45 -12.09
N SER A 227 9.87 2.19 -11.85
CA SER A 227 10.69 1.03 -12.26
C SER A 227 10.39 0.56 -13.70
N GLY A 228 9.31 1.03 -14.32
CA GLY A 228 8.87 0.59 -15.63
C GLY A 228 7.92 -0.62 -15.62
N ARG A 229 7.38 -1.01 -14.46
CA ARG A 229 6.47 -2.17 -14.31
C ARG A 229 5.02 -1.79 -14.60
N ASP A 230 4.22 -2.80 -14.95
CA ASP A 230 2.76 -2.70 -14.85
C ASP A 230 2.34 -2.70 -13.38
N VAL A 231 1.64 -1.65 -12.97
CA VAL A 231 1.06 -1.52 -11.62
C VAL A 231 -0.36 -0.96 -11.75
N PRO A 232 -1.39 -1.66 -11.22
CA PRO A 232 -2.76 -1.15 -11.27
C PRO A 232 -2.93 0.09 -10.40
N LEU A 233 -3.73 1.04 -10.88
CA LEU A 233 -4.10 2.24 -10.14
C LEU A 233 -5.33 1.98 -9.29
N PHE A 234 -5.41 2.66 -8.14
CA PHE A 234 -6.49 2.51 -7.18
C PHE A 234 -7.29 3.79 -7.00
N HIS A 235 -8.50 3.64 -6.49
CA HIS A 235 -9.29 4.77 -6.01
C HIS A 235 -8.77 5.27 -4.65
N SER A 236 -8.92 6.56 -4.39
CA SER A 236 -8.49 7.28 -3.19
C SER A 236 -9.30 6.94 -1.94
N ALA A 237 -10.45 6.28 -2.13
CA ALA A 237 -11.26 5.73 -1.05
C ALA A 237 -11.90 6.83 -0.18
N THR A 238 -12.81 7.59 -0.82
CA THR A 238 -13.42 8.82 -0.28
C THR A 238 -14.67 8.60 0.56
N PHE A 239 -15.16 7.36 0.69
CA PHE A 239 -16.43 7.09 1.35
C PHE A 239 -16.39 7.42 2.85
N ASP A 240 -17.18 8.42 3.27
CA ASP A 240 -17.40 8.70 4.69
C ASP A 240 -18.75 8.15 5.17
N HIS A 241 -18.69 7.03 5.90
CA HIS A 241 -19.85 6.43 6.55
C HIS A 241 -20.61 7.40 7.48
N ARG A 242 -19.97 8.48 7.95
CA ARG A 242 -20.58 9.47 8.86
C ARG A 242 -21.65 10.34 8.21
N LEU A 243 -21.66 10.42 6.88
CA LEU A 243 -22.67 11.18 6.14
C LEU A 243 -24.00 10.43 6.04
N GLY A 244 -24.01 9.12 6.29
CA GLY A 244 -25.22 8.29 6.22
C GLY A 244 -25.75 8.09 4.79
N GLU A 245 -24.96 8.47 3.79
CA GLU A 245 -25.27 8.29 2.38
C GLU A 245 -24.95 6.85 1.93
N TRP A 246 -25.61 6.42 0.85
CA TRP A 246 -25.26 5.16 0.20
C TRP A 246 -24.05 5.39 -0.69
N PRO A 247 -23.14 4.41 -0.78
CA PRO A 247 -22.05 4.56 -1.72
C PRO A 247 -22.59 4.67 -3.14
N VAL A 248 -21.99 5.56 -3.93
CA VAL A 248 -22.36 5.77 -5.33
C VAL A 248 -21.79 4.65 -6.21
N GLY A 249 -20.62 4.11 -5.85
CA GLY A 249 -19.97 3.05 -6.61
C GLY A 249 -18.64 2.57 -6.02
N PRO A 250 -17.94 1.69 -6.75
CA PRO A 250 -16.60 1.22 -6.38
C PRO A 250 -15.58 2.35 -6.22
N GLU A 251 -15.76 3.47 -6.92
CA GLU A 251 -14.84 4.61 -6.89
C GLU A 251 -14.66 5.26 -5.51
N GLU A 252 -15.55 5.00 -4.55
CA GLU A 252 -15.45 5.56 -3.20
C GLU A 252 -14.69 4.64 -2.23
N PHE A 253 -14.21 3.48 -2.70
CA PHE A 253 -13.52 2.45 -1.90
C PHE A 253 -12.15 2.11 -2.49
N PRO A 254 -11.24 1.45 -1.75
CA PRO A 254 -9.88 1.18 -2.23
C PRO A 254 -9.86 -0.05 -3.16
N THR A 255 -10.52 0.05 -4.32
CA THR A 255 -10.51 -0.97 -5.37
C THR A 255 -9.68 -0.53 -6.57
N GLU A 256 -9.29 -1.49 -7.40
CA GLU A 256 -8.63 -1.23 -8.69
C GLU A 256 -9.55 -0.43 -9.61
N MET A 257 -8.96 0.58 -10.26
CA MET A 257 -9.66 1.39 -11.24
C MET A 257 -9.94 0.57 -12.51
N ARG A 258 -11.11 0.80 -13.12
CA ARG A 258 -11.52 0.10 -14.35
C ARG A 258 -11.68 1.06 -15.51
N CYS A 259 -11.14 0.70 -16.68
CA CYS A 259 -11.21 1.54 -17.87
C CYS A 259 -12.65 1.87 -18.29
N ALA A 260 -13.59 0.93 -18.11
CA ALA A 260 -15.01 1.14 -18.43
C ALA A 260 -15.65 2.24 -17.56
N ARG A 261 -15.35 2.21 -16.25
CA ARG A 261 -15.83 3.19 -15.26
C ARG A 261 -15.12 4.53 -15.39
N PHE A 262 -13.82 4.54 -15.65
CA PHE A 262 -13.07 5.78 -15.87
C PHE A 262 -13.61 6.57 -17.07
N ASN A 263 -14.02 5.88 -18.13
CA ASN A 263 -14.64 6.51 -19.29
C ASN A 263 -16.12 6.89 -19.08
N ALA A 264 -16.62 6.84 -17.84
CA ALA A 264 -18.00 7.21 -17.50
C ALA A 264 -18.26 8.70 -17.44
N SER A 265 -18.27 9.31 -18.63
CA SER A 265 -18.76 10.66 -18.85
C SER A 265 -20.26 10.70 -19.06
N GLU A 266 -20.85 11.75 -18.53
CA GLU A 266 -22.25 12.10 -18.71
C GLU A 266 -22.35 13.58 -19.03
N PHE A 267 -23.36 13.91 -19.82
CA PHE A 267 -23.53 15.26 -20.35
C PHE A 267 -24.92 15.77 -20.04
N GLU A 268 -25.03 17.02 -19.64
CA GLU A 268 -26.30 17.70 -19.43
C GLU A 268 -26.20 19.08 -20.07
N VAL A 269 -27.19 19.42 -20.90
CA VAL A 269 -27.23 20.74 -21.52
C VAL A 269 -27.73 21.74 -20.49
N THR A 270 -26.88 22.67 -20.09
CA THR A 270 -27.19 23.72 -19.10
C THR A 270 -27.19 25.10 -19.75
N GLU A 271 -27.99 26.01 -19.21
CA GLU A 271 -28.00 27.41 -19.65
C GLU A 271 -26.65 28.08 -19.38
N GLU A 272 -26.08 27.84 -18.19
CA GLU A 272 -24.76 28.34 -17.80
C GLU A 272 -23.65 27.87 -18.75
N GLY A 273 -23.65 26.60 -19.16
CA GLY A 273 -22.66 26.08 -20.09
C GLY A 273 -22.79 26.68 -21.49
N LEU A 274 -24.01 26.99 -21.96
CA LEU A 274 -24.22 27.61 -23.27
C LEU A 274 -23.79 29.08 -23.25
N ASP A 275 -24.05 29.77 -22.14
CA ASP A 275 -23.60 31.15 -21.91
C ASP A 275 -22.07 31.23 -21.83
N ALA A 276 -21.41 30.25 -21.21
CA ALA A 276 -19.95 30.16 -21.14
C ALA A 276 -19.29 30.03 -22.53
N ILE A 277 -19.94 29.33 -23.48
CA ILE A 277 -19.46 29.21 -24.87
C ILE A 277 -19.69 30.52 -25.64
N GLY A 278 -20.75 31.26 -25.33
CA GLY A 278 -20.97 32.63 -25.82
C GLY A 278 -21.34 32.75 -27.30
N SER A 279 -21.97 31.72 -27.90
CA SER A 279 -22.33 31.69 -29.33
C SER A 279 -23.86 31.70 -29.55
N PRO A 280 -24.46 32.82 -30.01
CA PRO A 280 -25.90 32.95 -30.24
C PRO A 280 -26.56 31.86 -31.12
N PRO A 281 -25.96 31.41 -32.25
CA PRO A 281 -26.56 30.35 -33.07
C PRO A 281 -26.57 28.98 -32.37
N LEU A 282 -25.54 28.69 -31.56
CA LEU A 282 -25.47 27.46 -30.78
C LEU A 282 -26.52 27.43 -29.68
N THR A 283 -26.65 28.53 -28.93
CA THR A 283 -27.64 28.68 -27.85
C THR A 283 -29.06 28.49 -28.38
N THR A 284 -29.37 29.08 -29.54
CA THR A 284 -30.71 28.94 -30.16
C THR A 284 -31.02 27.50 -30.56
N THR A 285 -30.02 26.78 -31.07
CA THR A 285 -30.18 25.40 -31.58
C THR A 285 -30.31 24.39 -30.44
N MET A 286 -29.57 24.59 -29.34
CA MET A 286 -29.56 23.67 -28.20
C MET A 286 -30.57 24.00 -27.10
N ALA A 287 -31.21 25.18 -27.13
CA ALA A 287 -32.21 25.59 -26.14
C ALA A 287 -33.32 24.54 -25.85
N PRO A 288 -33.86 23.78 -26.84
CA PRO A 288 -34.87 22.76 -26.56
C PRO A 288 -34.37 21.58 -25.72
N TRP A 289 -33.05 21.41 -25.61
CA TRP A 289 -32.41 20.29 -24.94
C TRP A 289 -31.93 20.63 -23.52
N ILE A 290 -32.15 21.86 -23.06
CA ILE A 290 -31.77 22.29 -21.71
C ILE A 290 -32.45 21.39 -20.66
N GLY A 291 -31.65 20.88 -19.72
CA GLY A 291 -32.09 19.96 -18.66
C GLY A 291 -32.21 18.49 -19.07
N ILE A 292 -31.85 18.14 -20.32
CA ILE A 292 -31.77 16.73 -20.75
C ILE A 292 -30.38 16.20 -20.45
N ARG A 293 -30.33 15.08 -19.72
CA ARG A 293 -29.11 14.35 -19.36
C ARG A 293 -28.89 13.16 -20.29
N PHE A 294 -27.70 13.08 -20.85
CA PHE A 294 -27.22 11.99 -21.70
C PHE A 294 -26.30 11.07 -20.92
N THR A 295 -26.59 9.77 -20.96
CA THR A 295 -25.83 8.72 -20.26
C THR A 295 -24.54 8.32 -20.97
N SER A 296 -24.42 8.63 -22.27
CA SER A 296 -23.26 8.26 -23.07
C SER A 296 -22.80 9.41 -23.97
N LEU A 297 -21.49 9.47 -24.21
CA LEU A 297 -20.90 10.37 -25.20
C LEU A 297 -21.46 10.10 -26.60
N PHE A 298 -21.76 8.85 -26.92
CA PHE A 298 -22.30 8.45 -28.23
C PHE A 298 -23.69 9.05 -28.48
N ASP A 299 -24.59 8.97 -27.49
CA ASP A 299 -25.93 9.55 -27.59
C ASP A 299 -25.87 11.08 -27.68
N PHE A 300 -25.01 11.71 -26.88
CA PHE A 300 -24.80 13.15 -26.92
C PHE A 300 -24.27 13.58 -28.29
N ARG A 301 -23.23 12.90 -28.81
CA ARG A 301 -22.67 13.17 -30.14
C ARG A 301 -23.72 13.01 -31.23
N ARG A 302 -24.52 11.93 -31.20
CA ARG A 302 -25.56 11.70 -32.21
C ARG A 302 -26.52 12.89 -32.29
N VAL A 303 -26.99 13.38 -31.16
CA VAL A 303 -27.89 14.55 -31.11
C VAL A 303 -27.18 15.81 -31.60
N VAL A 304 -25.96 16.06 -31.16
CA VAL A 304 -25.22 17.27 -31.58
C VAL A 304 -24.90 17.26 -33.08
N VAL A 305 -24.54 16.11 -33.66
CA VAL A 305 -24.30 15.96 -35.11
C VAL A 305 -25.58 16.14 -35.93
N GLU A 306 -26.73 15.73 -35.40
CA GLU A 306 -28.03 15.93 -36.07
C GLU A 306 -28.48 17.39 -36.04
N LEU A 307 -28.11 18.14 -35.00
CA LEU A 307 -28.52 19.52 -34.80
C LEU A 307 -27.57 20.55 -35.41
N LEU A 308 -26.26 20.29 -35.45
CA LEU A 308 -25.26 21.26 -35.89
C LEU A 308 -24.79 20.99 -37.33
N SER A 309 -24.40 22.07 -38.02
CA SER A 309 -23.68 21.95 -39.30
C SER A 309 -22.29 21.35 -39.05
N ALA A 310 -21.68 20.72 -40.07
CA ALA A 310 -20.33 20.15 -39.95
C ALA A 310 -19.27 21.18 -39.53
N VAL A 311 -19.44 22.45 -39.93
CA VAL A 311 -18.54 23.56 -39.56
C VAL A 311 -18.72 23.93 -38.09
N ASP A 312 -19.96 24.10 -37.64
CA ASP A 312 -20.26 24.44 -36.24
C ASP A 312 -19.87 23.29 -35.30
N PHE A 313 -20.09 22.04 -35.72
CA PHE A 313 -19.64 20.85 -35.00
C PHE A 313 -18.13 20.90 -34.76
N GLY A 314 -17.32 21.06 -35.82
CA GLY A 314 -15.86 21.09 -35.68
C GLY A 314 -15.35 22.24 -34.79
N LEU A 315 -16.06 23.37 -34.75
CA LEU A 315 -15.64 24.54 -34.00
C LEU A 315 -16.05 24.50 -32.52
N PHE A 316 -17.25 23.99 -32.21
CA PHE A 316 -17.81 24.04 -30.86
C PHE A 316 -17.76 22.70 -30.10
N TRP A 317 -17.47 21.57 -30.76
CA TRP A 317 -17.55 20.25 -30.13
C TRP A 317 -16.67 20.12 -28.87
N GLY A 318 -15.42 20.60 -28.90
CA GLY A 318 -14.54 20.60 -27.71
C GLY A 318 -15.09 21.45 -26.56
N ALA A 319 -15.63 22.63 -26.86
CA ALA A 319 -16.23 23.52 -25.85
C ALA A 319 -17.52 22.93 -25.26
N LEU A 320 -18.35 22.27 -26.09
CA LEU A 320 -19.53 21.54 -25.63
C LEU A 320 -19.15 20.40 -24.68
N LEU A 321 -18.10 19.63 -25.00
CA LEU A 321 -17.65 18.55 -24.11
C LEU A 321 -17.08 19.06 -22.79
N ARG A 322 -16.45 20.24 -22.78
CA ARG A 322 -15.92 20.87 -21.58
C ARG A 322 -17.04 21.37 -20.66
N GLU A 323 -17.96 22.18 -21.21
CA GLU A 323 -18.95 22.90 -20.41
C GLU A 323 -20.20 22.05 -20.08
N MET A 324 -20.56 21.08 -20.93
CA MET A 324 -21.77 20.25 -20.72
C MET A 324 -21.50 18.98 -19.91
N MET A 325 -20.26 18.74 -19.47
CA MET A 325 -19.93 17.55 -18.68
C MET A 325 -20.44 17.70 -17.24
N VAL A 326 -21.18 16.69 -16.76
CA VAL A 326 -21.72 16.69 -15.39
C VAL A 326 -20.56 16.59 -14.40
N LYS A 327 -20.48 17.54 -13.46
CA LYS A 327 -19.40 17.61 -12.45
C LYS A 327 -19.34 16.38 -11.54
N ASP A 328 -20.49 15.77 -11.26
CA ASP A 328 -20.63 14.57 -10.43
C ASP A 328 -20.54 13.25 -11.22
N CYS A 329 -20.16 13.26 -12.50
CA CYS A 329 -19.98 12.00 -13.21
C CYS A 329 -18.74 11.25 -12.72
N ALA A 330 -18.78 9.92 -12.78
CA ALA A 330 -17.70 9.07 -12.27
C ALA A 330 -16.35 9.38 -12.93
N LYS A 331 -16.32 9.80 -14.21
CA LYS A 331 -15.07 10.24 -14.86
C LYS A 331 -14.45 11.46 -14.19
N VAL A 332 -15.26 12.49 -13.90
CA VAL A 332 -14.76 13.73 -13.28
C VAL A 332 -14.31 13.48 -11.84
N ARG A 333 -15.06 12.68 -11.08
CA ARG A 333 -14.67 12.28 -9.72
C ARG A 333 -13.35 11.53 -9.71
N GLN A 334 -13.21 10.49 -10.55
CA GLN A 334 -11.96 9.73 -10.66
C GLN A 334 -10.76 10.59 -11.05
N ILE A 335 -10.92 11.55 -11.97
CA ILE A 335 -9.83 12.45 -12.35
C ILE A 335 -9.48 13.45 -11.23
N THR A 336 -10.47 13.83 -10.42
CA THR A 336 -10.30 14.85 -9.38
C THR A 336 -9.76 14.27 -8.07
N ASP A 337 -10.17 13.04 -7.74
CA ASP A 337 -9.88 12.42 -6.45
C ASP A 337 -8.81 11.32 -6.56
N ASP A 338 -8.81 10.53 -7.65
CA ASP A 338 -8.00 9.30 -7.75
C ASP A 338 -6.73 9.46 -8.61
N LEU A 339 -6.87 10.08 -9.80
CA LEU A 339 -5.81 10.18 -10.79
C LEU A 339 -5.83 11.53 -11.52
N LEU A 340 -4.81 12.35 -11.28
CA LEU A 340 -4.65 13.61 -12.00
C LEU A 340 -3.35 13.61 -12.82
N LEU A 341 -3.52 13.51 -14.13
CA LEU A 341 -2.45 13.62 -15.13
C LEU A 341 -2.64 14.89 -15.95
N ASP A 342 -1.55 15.56 -16.27
CA ASP A 342 -1.59 16.79 -17.04
C ASP A 342 -0.43 16.92 -18.02
N ILE A 343 -0.61 17.77 -19.03
CA ILE A 343 0.40 18.10 -20.04
C ILE A 343 0.41 19.61 -20.19
N GLY A 344 1.45 20.27 -19.70
CA GLY A 344 1.52 21.73 -19.74
C GLY A 344 2.85 22.29 -19.26
N PRO A 345 2.97 23.62 -19.21
CA PRO A 345 4.22 24.31 -18.88
C PRO A 345 4.55 24.27 -17.39
N PHE A 346 3.53 24.11 -16.54
CA PHE A 346 3.67 24.16 -15.08
C PHE A 346 2.83 23.07 -14.41
N ALA A 347 3.39 22.44 -13.37
CA ALA A 347 2.71 21.39 -12.62
C ALA A 347 1.55 21.89 -11.74
N ASP A 348 1.47 23.19 -11.46
CA ASP A 348 0.42 23.78 -10.62
C ASP A 348 -0.84 24.15 -11.42
N THR A 349 -0.67 24.46 -12.70
CA THR A 349 -1.71 25.00 -13.58
C THR A 349 -2.30 23.90 -14.44
N ARG A 350 -3.63 23.73 -14.36
CA ARG A 350 -4.32 22.70 -15.13
C ARG A 350 -4.53 23.11 -16.59
N THR A 351 -4.00 22.33 -17.53
CA THR A 351 -4.14 22.59 -18.97
C THR A 351 -4.99 21.56 -19.70
N LEU A 352 -4.95 20.28 -19.28
CA LEU A 352 -5.69 19.20 -19.91
C LEU A 352 -7.12 19.07 -19.35
N ASP A 353 -8.10 19.18 -20.25
CA ASP A 353 -9.51 18.97 -19.95
C ASP A 353 -9.82 17.49 -19.63
N ASN A 354 -10.80 17.26 -18.75
CA ASN A 354 -11.24 15.91 -18.34
C ASN A 354 -11.56 14.99 -19.53
N TYR A 355 -12.19 15.51 -20.60
CA TYR A 355 -12.61 14.67 -21.72
C TYR A 355 -11.44 14.17 -22.57
N ARG A 356 -10.28 14.86 -22.56
CA ARG A 356 -9.10 14.52 -23.36
C ARG A 356 -8.28 13.37 -22.77
N ILE A 357 -8.49 13.04 -21.48
CA ILE A 357 -7.91 11.86 -20.83
C ILE A 357 -8.85 10.70 -21.06
N VAL A 358 -8.46 9.70 -21.84
CA VAL A 358 -9.31 8.55 -22.18
C VAL A 358 -8.65 7.28 -21.66
N ALA A 359 -9.42 6.46 -20.95
CA ALA A 359 -8.92 5.15 -20.55
C ALA A 359 -8.97 4.16 -21.70
N ALA A 360 -7.93 3.37 -21.91
CA ALA A 360 -7.90 2.31 -22.91
C ALA A 360 -7.18 1.09 -22.34
N ASN A 361 -7.51 -0.11 -22.84
CA ASN A 361 -6.69 -1.29 -22.56
C ASN A 361 -5.43 -1.19 -23.42
N LEU A 362 -4.29 -0.93 -22.79
CA LEU A 362 -2.99 -0.77 -23.46
C LEU A 362 -2.11 -2.01 -23.26
N ALA A 363 -2.70 -3.19 -23.04
CA ALA A 363 -1.99 -4.46 -23.08
C ALA A 363 -1.24 -4.63 -24.42
N ILE A 364 -1.89 -4.17 -25.50
CA ILE A 364 -1.27 -3.89 -26.80
C ILE A 364 -1.37 -2.39 -27.03
N TRP A 365 -0.24 -1.73 -27.31
CA TRP A 365 -0.21 -0.29 -27.58
C TRP A 365 -1.13 0.09 -28.74
N MET A 366 -1.82 1.23 -28.60
CA MET A 366 -2.83 1.63 -29.57
C MET A 366 -2.16 2.14 -30.85
N PRO A 367 -2.51 1.60 -32.04
CA PRO A 367 -1.97 2.14 -33.28
C PRO A 367 -2.59 3.52 -33.55
N LEU A 368 -1.78 4.46 -34.05
CA LEU A 368 -2.20 5.84 -34.33
C LEU A 368 -3.43 5.93 -35.25
N GLY A 369 -3.62 4.97 -36.17
CA GLY A 369 -4.79 4.93 -37.04
C GLY A 369 -6.13 4.68 -36.33
N ASN A 370 -6.11 4.17 -35.10
CA ASN A 370 -7.29 3.90 -34.27
C ASN A 370 -7.39 4.85 -33.07
N TRP A 371 -6.63 5.95 -33.07
CA TRP A 371 -6.62 6.90 -31.97
C TRP A 371 -8.01 7.52 -31.73
N PRO A 372 -8.51 7.59 -30.49
CA PRO A 372 -9.81 8.18 -30.20
C PRO A 372 -9.83 9.68 -30.51
N GLU A 373 -10.92 10.13 -31.12
CA GLU A 373 -11.11 11.53 -31.49
C GLU A 373 -11.01 12.46 -30.27
N LEU A 374 -10.21 13.53 -30.37
CA LEU A 374 -9.94 14.50 -29.31
C LEU A 374 -9.21 13.98 -28.05
N ALA A 375 -8.79 12.71 -28.01
CA ALA A 375 -7.95 12.22 -26.93
C ALA A 375 -6.57 12.90 -27.00
N GLY A 376 -6.16 13.55 -25.91
CA GLY A 376 -4.79 14.04 -25.76
C GLY A 376 -3.87 13.01 -25.11
N LEU A 377 -4.45 12.11 -24.30
CA LEU A 377 -3.73 11.10 -23.54
C LEU A 377 -4.57 9.83 -23.44
N LEU A 378 -3.94 8.67 -23.69
CA LEU A 378 -4.50 7.37 -23.35
C LEU A 378 -3.85 6.85 -22.08
N VAL A 379 -4.67 6.35 -21.15
CA VAL A 379 -4.21 5.78 -19.90
C VAL A 379 -4.84 4.40 -19.72
N ASP A 380 -4.04 3.40 -19.39
CA ASP A 380 -4.56 2.13 -18.91
C ASP A 380 -4.50 2.13 -17.39
N VAL A 381 -5.64 2.34 -16.75
CA VAL A 381 -5.73 2.42 -15.30
C VAL A 381 -5.51 1.06 -14.62
N GLY A 382 -5.69 -0.05 -15.35
CA GLY A 382 -5.46 -1.40 -14.83
C GLY A 382 -4.00 -1.83 -14.86
N SER A 383 -3.16 -1.18 -15.67
CA SER A 383 -1.73 -1.51 -15.79
C SER A 383 -0.79 -0.32 -15.50
N GLY A 384 -1.31 0.90 -15.39
CA GLY A 384 -0.52 2.11 -15.17
C GLY A 384 0.25 2.59 -16.41
N ARG A 385 -0.08 2.07 -17.60
CA ARG A 385 0.51 2.48 -18.89
C ARG A 385 -0.11 3.77 -19.39
N VAL A 386 0.68 4.60 -20.04
CA VAL A 386 0.23 5.85 -20.64
C VAL A 386 0.84 5.98 -22.03
N GLN A 387 0.03 6.42 -22.98
CA GLN A 387 0.43 6.63 -24.37
C GLN A 387 -0.02 8.01 -24.85
N PHE A 388 0.86 8.70 -25.58
CA PHE A 388 0.60 9.98 -26.25
C PHE A 388 0.41 9.77 -27.76
N GLU A 389 -0.36 10.66 -28.39
CA GLU A 389 -0.52 10.67 -29.86
C GLU A 389 0.78 11.11 -30.55
N THR A 390 1.41 12.13 -29.98
CA THR A 390 2.68 12.71 -30.43
C THR A 390 3.57 12.95 -29.22
N ALA A 391 4.89 12.89 -29.42
CA ALA A 391 5.85 13.19 -28.37
C ALA A 391 5.62 14.63 -27.85
N PRO A 392 5.51 14.84 -26.53
CA PRO A 392 5.34 16.18 -25.97
C PRO A 392 6.60 17.01 -26.25
N ASP A 393 6.41 18.25 -26.73
CA ASP A 393 7.50 19.15 -27.11
C ASP A 393 7.84 20.12 -25.95
N PRO A 394 8.95 19.89 -25.22
CA PRO A 394 9.34 20.76 -24.11
C PRO A 394 9.91 22.11 -24.59
N ASP A 395 10.26 22.25 -25.87
CA ASP A 395 10.87 23.45 -26.44
C ASP A 395 9.86 24.31 -27.22
N ALA A 396 8.59 23.88 -27.29
CA ALA A 396 7.50 24.65 -27.89
C ALA A 396 7.25 26.00 -27.18
N ALA A 397 6.55 26.91 -27.86
CA ALA A 397 6.21 28.22 -27.32
C ALA A 397 5.42 28.13 -26.00
N ASP A 398 4.54 27.13 -25.91
CA ASP A 398 3.92 26.65 -24.68
C ASP A 398 4.51 25.26 -24.40
N PRO A 399 5.48 25.12 -23.46
CA PRO A 399 6.19 23.87 -23.27
C PRO A 399 5.25 22.76 -22.78
N GLU A 400 5.27 21.63 -23.46
CA GLU A 400 4.45 20.47 -23.12
C GLU A 400 5.26 19.53 -22.24
N ILE A 401 5.05 19.59 -20.92
CA ILE A 401 5.68 18.68 -19.97
C ILE A 401 4.60 17.82 -19.33
N PHE A 402 4.84 16.52 -19.30
CA PHE A 402 3.94 15.59 -18.60
C PHE A 402 4.11 15.72 -17.09
N HIS A 403 3.01 15.93 -16.38
CA HIS A 403 2.96 16.07 -14.93
C HIS A 403 2.01 15.04 -14.32
N PRO A 404 2.53 13.95 -13.72
CA PRO A 404 1.72 13.04 -12.91
C PRO A 404 1.48 13.68 -11.53
N ARG A 405 0.52 14.60 -11.45
CA ARG A 405 0.27 15.42 -10.24
C ARG A 405 0.04 14.53 -9.02
N PHE A 406 -0.88 13.57 -9.14
CA PHE A 406 -1.01 12.50 -8.18
C PHE A 406 -1.71 11.28 -8.79
N HIS A 407 -1.43 10.11 -8.24
CA HIS A 407 -2.14 8.86 -8.48
C HIS A 407 -2.12 8.02 -7.21
N HIS A 408 -2.97 6.98 -7.14
CA HIS A 408 -2.99 6.10 -5.98
C HIS A 408 -2.61 4.67 -6.35
N ILE A 409 -1.92 4.01 -5.42
CA ILE A 409 -1.54 2.60 -5.52
C ILE A 409 -2.15 1.80 -4.37
N GLY A 410 -2.53 0.57 -4.65
CA GLY A 410 -3.07 -0.36 -3.66
C GLY A 410 -1.99 -1.24 -3.05
N MET A 411 -2.03 -1.45 -1.74
CA MET A 411 -1.18 -2.39 -1.04
C MET A 411 -1.98 -3.17 0.01
N VAL A 412 -1.83 -4.50 0.02
CA VAL A 412 -2.41 -5.34 1.09
C VAL A 412 -1.54 -5.30 2.34
N HIS A 413 -0.22 -5.41 2.19
CA HIS A 413 0.73 -5.45 3.30
C HIS A 413 1.50 -4.14 3.41
N ARG A 414 1.70 -3.64 4.63
CA ARG A 414 2.49 -2.43 4.90
C ARG A 414 3.98 -2.75 4.96
N VAL A 415 4.52 -3.22 3.84
CA VAL A 415 5.91 -3.66 3.70
C VAL A 415 6.58 -3.03 2.49
N GLY A 416 7.90 -2.90 2.56
CA GLY A 416 8.70 -2.22 1.55
C GLY A 416 8.61 -0.69 1.66
N ALA A 417 9.05 -0.01 0.61
CA ALA A 417 9.09 1.45 0.53
C ALA A 417 7.75 2.07 0.10
N GLY A 418 6.62 1.51 0.54
CA GLY A 418 5.29 2.05 0.24
C GLY A 418 5.03 3.42 0.90
N ALA A 419 4.03 4.14 0.38
CA ALA A 419 3.61 5.46 0.88
C ALA A 419 2.68 5.39 2.11
N PHE A 420 2.80 4.33 2.91
CA PHE A 420 2.05 4.17 4.15
C PHE A 420 2.67 4.98 5.29
N PRO A 421 1.90 5.32 6.35
CA PRO A 421 2.43 6.02 7.52
C PRO A 421 3.51 5.21 8.24
N ARG A 422 4.74 5.73 8.25
CA ARG A 422 5.93 5.17 8.90
C ARG A 422 6.28 5.92 10.19
N ASN A 423 5.60 7.05 10.49
CA ASN A 423 5.94 7.99 11.56
C ASN A 423 7.39 8.50 11.44
N SER A 424 7.82 8.80 10.22
CA SER A 424 9.14 9.38 9.97
C SER A 424 9.22 10.80 10.54
N SER A 425 10.38 11.15 11.11
CA SER A 425 10.65 12.51 11.59
C SER A 425 11.08 13.49 10.49
N VAL A 426 11.20 13.01 9.25
CA VAL A 426 11.67 13.80 8.10
C VAL A 426 10.51 14.61 7.53
N PRO A 427 10.64 15.95 7.39
CA PRO A 427 9.60 16.77 6.77
C PRO A 427 9.49 16.49 5.26
N ILE A 428 8.28 16.64 4.73
CA ILE A 428 8.02 16.60 3.29
C ILE A 428 8.79 17.75 2.61
N GLY A 429 9.41 17.45 1.47
CA GLY A 429 10.21 18.39 0.69
C GLY A 429 9.40 19.52 0.04
N PRO A 430 10.04 20.49 -0.63
CA PRO A 430 9.35 21.51 -1.40
C PRO A 430 8.55 20.88 -2.56
N ALA A 431 7.54 21.60 -3.04
CA ALA A 431 6.74 21.17 -4.18
C ALA A 431 7.62 20.90 -5.41
N VAL A 432 7.45 19.73 -6.02
CA VAL A 432 8.20 19.32 -7.20
C VAL A 432 7.65 20.05 -8.42
N VAL A 433 8.53 20.69 -9.19
CA VAL A 433 8.16 21.40 -10.43
C VAL A 433 8.12 20.46 -11.64
N ASN A 434 9.07 19.52 -11.73
CA ASN A 434 9.15 18.55 -12.81
C ASN A 434 9.58 17.18 -12.26
N ALA A 435 8.69 16.19 -12.34
CA ALA A 435 8.93 14.83 -11.86
C ALA A 435 9.78 13.99 -12.82
N ASN A 436 9.92 14.41 -14.08
CA ASN A 436 10.69 13.68 -15.11
C ASN A 436 12.20 13.86 -14.98
N ILE A 437 12.66 14.84 -14.17
CA ILE A 437 14.08 15.14 -13.99
C ILE A 437 14.66 14.32 -12.86
N ASP A 438 15.72 13.58 -13.18
CA ASP A 438 16.50 12.80 -12.23
C ASP A 438 17.31 13.69 -11.28
N VAL A 439 17.35 13.30 -10.02
CA VAL A 439 18.05 14.05 -8.96
C VAL A 439 19.37 13.38 -8.66
N PRO A 440 20.51 13.89 -9.15
CA PRO A 440 21.80 13.36 -8.75
C PRO A 440 22.04 13.64 -7.26
N PHE A 441 22.50 12.64 -6.52
CA PHE A 441 22.97 12.84 -5.15
C PHE A 441 24.25 12.03 -4.89
N THR A 442 25.07 12.52 -3.96
CA THR A 442 26.27 11.84 -3.49
C THR A 442 26.17 11.71 -1.99
N PRO A 443 26.08 10.49 -1.44
CA PRO A 443 25.92 10.31 -0.01
C PRO A 443 27.18 10.71 0.77
N PRO A 444 27.03 11.21 2.00
CA PRO A 444 28.12 11.56 2.88
C PRO A 444 28.73 10.29 3.49
N ALA A 445 30.01 10.34 3.88
CA ALA A 445 30.65 9.21 4.55
C ALA A 445 30.06 8.91 5.95
N ALA A 446 29.46 9.91 6.59
CA ALA A 446 28.66 9.80 7.82
C ALA A 446 27.67 10.97 7.91
N GLY A 447 26.54 10.76 8.58
CA GLY A 447 25.46 11.73 8.70
C GLY A 447 24.12 11.16 8.30
N THR A 448 23.13 12.03 8.13
CA THR A 448 21.78 11.66 7.68
C THR A 448 21.46 12.37 6.37
N GLU A 449 21.16 11.61 5.32
CA GLU A 449 20.56 12.12 4.10
C GLU A 449 19.05 11.89 4.12
N THR A 450 18.31 12.93 3.75
CA THR A 450 16.85 12.96 3.83
C THR A 450 16.23 13.07 2.45
N PHE A 451 15.24 12.23 2.17
CA PHE A 451 14.51 12.19 0.90
C PHE A 451 13.08 12.67 1.13
N GLY A 452 12.77 13.88 0.69
CA GLY A 452 11.52 14.57 0.98
C GLY A 452 10.41 14.40 -0.06
N ASP A 453 10.68 13.78 -1.21
CA ASP A 453 9.78 13.71 -2.36
C ASP A 453 9.73 12.28 -2.96
N ASN A 454 8.92 12.09 -4.02
CA ASN A 454 8.74 10.82 -4.74
C ASN A 454 9.55 10.75 -6.04
N ARG A 455 10.57 11.61 -6.20
CA ARG A 455 11.37 11.63 -7.43
C ARG A 455 12.33 10.46 -7.49
N ARG A 456 12.91 10.31 -8.68
CA ARG A 456 13.99 9.38 -8.97
C ARG A 456 15.32 10.02 -8.61
N TYR A 457 15.98 9.46 -7.61
CA TYR A 457 17.29 9.90 -7.14
C TYR A 457 18.37 9.02 -7.75
N VAL A 458 19.29 9.61 -8.49
CA VAL A 458 20.41 8.89 -9.10
C VAL A 458 21.63 9.01 -8.19
N TRP A 459 22.03 7.88 -7.61
CA TRP A 459 23.25 7.82 -6.82
C TRP A 459 24.45 7.96 -7.75
N GLN A 460 25.20 9.04 -7.57
CA GLN A 460 26.47 9.29 -8.26
C GLN A 460 27.58 8.45 -7.62
N TRP A 461 27.90 7.34 -8.26
CA TRP A 461 28.98 6.44 -7.84
C TRP A 461 30.34 6.94 -8.34
N ASP A 462 31.39 6.59 -7.61
CA ASP A 462 32.74 6.73 -8.10
C ASP A 462 33.05 5.67 -9.18
N ALA A 463 34.20 5.76 -9.84
CA ALA A 463 34.58 4.81 -10.88
C ALA A 463 34.68 3.35 -10.38
N THR A 464 34.83 3.13 -9.07
CA THR A 464 34.88 1.78 -8.47
C THR A 464 33.54 1.28 -7.93
N ARG A 465 32.47 2.09 -8.04
CA ARG A 465 31.14 1.81 -7.47
C ARG A 465 31.19 1.38 -6.01
N ARG A 466 32.02 2.10 -5.25
CA ARG A 466 32.32 1.86 -3.84
C ARG A 466 31.98 3.10 -3.02
N HIS A 467 31.27 2.88 -1.92
CA HIS A 467 30.98 3.92 -0.94
C HIS A 467 31.53 3.54 0.43
N ASP A 468 32.51 4.31 0.92
CA ASP A 468 33.11 4.09 2.24
C ASP A 468 32.30 4.80 3.34
N VAL A 469 31.85 4.04 4.32
CA VAL A 469 31.12 4.51 5.50
C VAL A 469 32.10 4.67 6.67
N ALA A 470 32.05 5.80 7.35
CA ALA A 470 32.92 6.14 8.48
C ALA A 470 32.11 6.67 9.69
N GLY A 471 31.47 5.77 10.43
CA GLY A 471 30.61 6.10 11.57
C GLY A 471 29.13 5.76 11.34
N ASP A 472 28.22 6.71 11.62
CA ASP A 472 26.76 6.52 11.52
C ASP A 472 26.23 7.15 10.23
N LEU A 473 25.78 6.31 9.31
CA LEU A 473 25.17 6.70 8.04
C LEU A 473 23.69 6.35 8.05
N ARG A 474 22.84 7.34 7.79
CA ARG A 474 21.38 7.17 7.79
C ARG A 474 20.78 7.73 6.51
N PHE A 475 20.01 6.90 5.83
CA PHE A 475 19.15 7.33 4.73
C PHE A 475 17.70 7.26 5.21
N LYS A 476 16.99 8.39 5.15
CA LYS A 476 15.62 8.49 5.66
C LYS A 476 14.70 9.17 4.67
N ALA A 477 13.60 8.51 4.33
CA ALA A 477 12.51 9.13 3.59
C ALA A 477 11.56 9.91 4.51
N ALA A 478 10.90 10.92 3.95
CA ALA A 478 9.73 11.57 4.53
C ALA A 478 8.57 10.57 4.73
N ASP A 479 7.61 10.94 5.57
CA ASP A 479 6.43 10.11 5.74
C ASP A 479 5.56 10.13 4.47
N GLN A 480 4.91 9.01 4.16
CA GLN A 480 4.04 8.87 2.98
C GLN A 480 4.70 9.15 1.61
N THR A 481 6.03 9.04 1.52
CA THR A 481 6.75 9.13 0.24
C THR A 481 7.38 7.81 -0.18
N ARG A 482 7.56 7.61 -1.49
CA ARG A 482 8.21 6.43 -2.09
C ARG A 482 9.36 6.91 -3.00
N PRO A 483 10.45 7.44 -2.43
CA PRO A 483 11.61 7.83 -3.24
C PRO A 483 12.27 6.60 -3.86
N TYR A 484 12.55 6.69 -5.17
CA TYR A 484 13.23 5.64 -5.91
C TYR A 484 14.69 6.02 -6.12
N VAL A 485 15.59 5.32 -5.44
CA VAL A 485 17.05 5.51 -5.55
C VAL A 485 17.61 4.52 -6.55
N LEU A 486 18.12 5.06 -7.65
CA LEU A 486 18.73 4.31 -8.73
C LEU A 486 20.25 4.37 -8.66
N SER A 487 20.87 3.21 -8.87
CA SER A 487 22.25 3.12 -9.33
C SER A 487 22.25 2.94 -10.85
N GLN A 488 22.81 3.90 -11.58
CA GLN A 488 22.96 3.80 -13.04
C GLN A 488 24.27 3.09 -13.39
N ALA A 489 24.21 2.18 -14.35
CA ALA A 489 25.38 1.51 -14.91
C ALA A 489 25.52 1.88 -16.40
N GLU A 490 26.62 2.56 -16.76
CA GLU A 490 27.01 2.79 -18.16
C GLU A 490 27.76 1.56 -18.74
N ASP A 491 28.62 0.95 -17.92
CA ASP A 491 29.35 -0.29 -18.23
C ASP A 491 28.68 -1.50 -17.56
N GLY A 492 28.79 -2.69 -18.18
CA GLY A 492 28.05 -3.91 -17.83
C GLY A 492 28.20 -4.49 -16.41
N SER A 493 28.92 -3.83 -15.48
CA SER A 493 28.92 -4.18 -14.07
C SER A 493 27.77 -3.47 -13.34
N LEU A 494 26.78 -4.27 -12.91
CA LEU A 494 25.61 -3.82 -12.15
C LEU A 494 25.83 -3.79 -10.63
N ASP A 495 27.04 -4.16 -10.20
CA ASP A 495 27.37 -4.36 -8.79
C ASP A 495 27.79 -3.05 -8.12
N PHE A 496 27.44 -2.89 -6.85
CA PHE A 496 27.83 -1.74 -6.05
C PHE A 496 28.10 -2.15 -4.60
N THR A 497 29.11 -1.54 -3.99
CA THR A 497 29.66 -1.96 -2.69
C THR A 497 29.60 -0.84 -1.67
N ILE A 498 29.08 -1.15 -0.47
CA ILE A 498 29.13 -0.28 0.70
C ILE A 498 30.16 -0.87 1.67
N VAL A 499 31.23 -0.11 1.94
CA VAL A 499 32.37 -0.60 2.72
C VAL A 499 32.44 0.10 4.08
N GLY A 500 32.46 -0.68 5.16
CA GLY A 500 32.70 -0.17 6.50
C GLY A 500 34.18 0.07 6.74
N SER A 501 34.56 1.31 7.06
CA SER A 501 35.95 1.69 7.37
C SER A 501 36.52 0.87 8.53
N ALA A 502 37.72 0.32 8.35
CA ALA A 502 38.36 -0.54 9.34
C ALA A 502 38.69 0.19 10.66
N GLY A 503 38.48 -0.47 11.80
CA GLY A 503 38.85 0.05 13.12
C GLY A 503 37.87 1.06 13.73
N GLN A 504 36.70 1.26 13.12
CA GLN A 504 35.62 2.12 13.63
C GLN A 504 34.31 1.34 13.77
N ALA A 505 33.44 1.78 14.68
CA ALA A 505 32.10 1.24 14.83
C ALA A 505 31.17 1.86 13.77
N ASN A 506 30.98 1.16 12.65
CA ASN A 506 30.14 1.65 11.56
C ASN A 506 28.69 1.16 11.72
N THR A 507 27.75 2.07 11.57
CA THR A 507 26.31 1.79 11.64
C THR A 507 25.62 2.35 10.41
N VAL A 508 24.77 1.55 9.77
CA VAL A 508 24.01 1.94 8.58
C VAL A 508 22.52 1.74 8.85
N VAL A 509 21.72 2.78 8.63
CA VAL A 509 20.26 2.73 8.73
C VAL A 509 19.64 3.22 7.43
N ILE A 510 18.88 2.38 6.76
CA ILE A 510 18.11 2.74 5.57
C ILE A 510 16.63 2.60 5.93
N ASP A 511 15.88 3.70 5.90
CA ASP A 511 14.46 3.74 6.26
C ASP A 511 13.62 4.39 5.15
N GLY A 512 12.73 3.61 4.55
CA GLY A 512 11.72 4.09 3.61
C GLY A 512 12.16 4.30 2.16
N LEU A 513 13.24 3.65 1.71
CA LEU A 513 13.78 3.79 0.35
C LEU A 513 13.51 2.58 -0.55
N TRP A 514 13.24 2.83 -1.82
CA TRP A 514 13.28 1.81 -2.86
C TRP A 514 14.61 1.89 -3.61
N LEU A 515 15.44 0.86 -3.49
CA LEU A 515 16.72 0.74 -4.19
C LEU A 515 16.55 -0.08 -5.47
N GLY A 516 16.93 0.50 -6.61
CA GLY A 516 16.92 -0.13 -7.92
C GLY A 516 18.24 0.04 -8.68
N VAL A 517 18.45 -0.78 -9.70
CA VAL A 517 19.57 -0.63 -10.64
C VAL A 517 19.01 -0.51 -12.05
N LEU A 518 19.46 0.49 -12.79
CA LEU A 518 19.12 0.66 -14.20
C LEU A 518 20.38 0.54 -15.05
N ALA A 519 20.35 -0.34 -16.05
CA ALA A 519 21.39 -0.43 -17.06
C ALA A 519 20.88 0.18 -18.37
N ASN A 520 21.69 1.04 -19.00
CA ASN A 520 21.27 1.77 -20.20
C ASN A 520 21.44 0.96 -21.50
N ALA A 521 22.32 -0.04 -21.57
CA ALA A 521 22.62 -0.75 -22.83
C ALA A 521 22.62 -2.30 -22.76
N ALA A 522 22.55 -2.92 -21.57
CA ALA A 522 22.99 -4.31 -21.39
C ALA A 522 21.89 -5.37 -21.17
N ILE A 523 20.59 -5.02 -21.25
CA ILE A 523 19.52 -5.92 -20.74
C ILE A 523 18.38 -6.19 -21.75
N GLU A 524 18.38 -5.57 -22.92
CA GLU A 524 17.40 -5.92 -23.95
C GLU A 524 17.71 -7.29 -24.54
N THR A 525 16.72 -8.19 -24.47
CA THR A 525 16.83 -9.53 -25.01
C THR A 525 15.68 -9.80 -25.97
N GLY A 526 16.01 -10.23 -27.19
CA GLY A 526 15.02 -10.70 -28.15
C GLY A 526 14.44 -12.06 -27.72
N LEU A 527 13.12 -12.15 -27.64
CA LEU A 527 12.36 -13.35 -27.38
C LEU A 527 11.94 -14.03 -28.69
N VAL A 528 11.67 -15.33 -28.62
CA VAL A 528 11.17 -16.09 -29.78
C VAL A 528 9.65 -15.98 -29.87
N ASN A 529 8.96 -16.07 -28.73
CA ASN A 529 7.53 -15.83 -28.61
C ASN A 529 7.22 -14.73 -27.58
N PRO A 530 6.11 -14.00 -27.73
CA PRO A 530 5.65 -13.01 -26.75
C PRO A 530 5.41 -13.57 -25.35
N ASP A 531 5.04 -14.84 -25.22
CA ASP A 531 4.74 -15.46 -23.92
C ASP A 531 5.96 -16.16 -23.30
N ASP A 532 7.13 -16.10 -23.93
CA ASP A 532 8.34 -16.71 -23.39
C ASP A 532 8.74 -16.05 -22.06
N PRO A 533 9.26 -16.83 -21.09
CA PRO A 533 9.69 -16.29 -19.80
C PRO A 533 10.82 -15.27 -20.00
N PHE A 534 10.72 -14.15 -19.28
CA PHE A 534 11.72 -13.10 -19.36
C PHE A 534 13.08 -13.59 -18.80
N PRO A 535 14.20 -13.18 -19.41
CA PRO A 535 15.53 -13.51 -18.91
C PRO A 535 15.83 -12.77 -17.61
N PHE A 536 16.59 -13.38 -16.72
CA PHE A 536 16.99 -12.76 -15.45
C PHE A 536 18.25 -11.92 -15.62
N ALA A 537 18.19 -10.66 -15.19
CA ALA A 537 19.37 -9.82 -15.00
C ALA A 537 19.76 -9.82 -13.52
N ARG A 538 21.07 -9.88 -13.23
CA ARG A 538 21.60 -9.98 -11.86
C ARG A 538 22.39 -8.73 -11.49
N ALA A 539 22.13 -8.18 -10.32
CA ALA A 539 22.90 -7.09 -9.72
C ALA A 539 23.21 -7.41 -8.26
N ARG A 540 24.37 -6.99 -7.76
CA ARG A 540 24.77 -7.26 -6.37
C ARG A 540 24.94 -5.97 -5.58
N LEU A 541 24.27 -5.91 -4.42
CA LEU A 541 24.56 -4.94 -3.37
C LEU A 541 25.46 -5.62 -2.34
N ILE A 542 26.72 -5.22 -2.28
CA ILE A 542 27.73 -5.88 -1.45
C ILE A 542 27.98 -5.04 -0.19
N PHE A 543 27.81 -5.63 0.98
CA PHE A 543 28.28 -5.07 2.25
C PHE A 543 29.63 -5.69 2.61
N ASP A 544 30.69 -4.89 2.54
CA ASP A 544 32.06 -5.30 2.83
C ASP A 544 32.66 -4.49 4.00
N GLY A 545 33.72 -4.98 4.62
CA GLY A 545 34.37 -4.36 5.77
C GLY A 545 33.73 -4.72 7.12
N GLN A 546 33.78 -3.80 8.08
CA GLN A 546 33.30 -4.04 9.46
C GLN A 546 32.10 -3.15 9.81
N PHE A 547 30.98 -3.76 10.19
CA PHE A 547 29.78 -3.07 10.65
C PHE A 547 29.34 -3.57 12.04
N GLU A 548 29.04 -2.63 12.92
CA GLU A 548 28.40 -2.96 14.20
C GLU A 548 26.92 -3.29 14.01
N SER A 549 26.21 -2.51 13.21
CA SER A 549 24.81 -2.80 12.89
C SER A 549 24.39 -2.26 11.53
N VAL A 550 23.66 -3.07 10.77
CA VAL A 550 22.97 -2.66 9.55
C VAL A 550 21.47 -2.84 9.78
N THR A 551 20.69 -1.78 9.61
CA THR A 551 19.23 -1.79 9.77
C THR A 551 18.58 -1.37 8.47
N LEU A 552 17.80 -2.27 7.88
CA LEU A 552 16.94 -2.01 6.72
C LEU A 552 15.50 -2.03 7.21
N ARG A 553 14.82 -0.88 7.13
CA ARG A 553 13.45 -0.73 7.62
C ARG A 553 12.57 -0.10 6.55
N HIS A 554 11.41 -0.68 6.25
CA HIS A 554 10.54 -0.16 5.16
C HIS A 554 11.30 0.02 3.84
N VAL A 555 12.25 -0.87 3.54
CA VAL A 555 13.08 -0.80 2.33
C VAL A 555 12.53 -1.76 1.31
N THR A 556 12.49 -1.33 0.06
CA THR A 556 12.38 -2.24 -1.07
C THR A 556 13.74 -2.33 -1.75
N ILE A 557 14.41 -3.48 -1.65
CA ILE A 557 15.51 -3.81 -2.55
C ILE A 557 14.89 -4.58 -3.69
N ASP A 558 14.98 -4.04 -4.90
CA ASP A 558 14.20 -4.53 -6.03
C ASP A 558 14.38 -6.05 -6.24
N PRO A 559 13.31 -6.85 -6.08
CA PRO A 559 13.39 -8.30 -6.22
C PRO A 559 13.51 -8.74 -7.69
N GLY A 560 13.54 -7.80 -8.63
CA GLY A 560 13.60 -8.03 -10.07
C GLY A 560 12.23 -8.34 -10.67
N GLY A 561 12.20 -8.52 -11.99
CA GLY A 561 10.98 -8.69 -12.75
C GLY A 561 11.14 -8.17 -14.16
N GLU A 562 10.06 -7.71 -14.75
CA GLU A 562 10.00 -7.30 -16.14
C GLU A 562 9.44 -5.88 -16.29
N GLN A 563 10.09 -5.10 -17.14
CA GLN A 563 9.55 -3.82 -17.61
C GLN A 563 8.50 -4.04 -18.69
N VAL A 564 7.59 -3.07 -18.82
CA VAL A 564 6.60 -3.07 -19.89
C VAL A 564 7.29 -3.10 -21.25
N ARG A 565 6.79 -3.98 -22.13
CA ARG A 565 7.33 -4.18 -23.46
C ARG A 565 6.71 -3.21 -24.46
N LEU A 566 7.56 -2.54 -25.24
CA LEU A 566 7.13 -1.78 -26.43
C LEU A 566 6.83 -2.73 -27.60
N ASP A 567 7.80 -3.59 -27.92
CA ASP A 567 7.64 -4.70 -28.84
C ASP A 567 7.44 -5.99 -28.01
N PRO A 568 6.34 -6.75 -28.22
CA PRO A 568 6.12 -8.02 -27.52
C PRO A 568 7.30 -9.01 -27.57
N LEU A 569 8.15 -8.91 -28.59
CA LEU A 569 9.33 -9.76 -28.80
C LEU A 569 10.63 -9.20 -28.18
N ILE A 570 10.63 -8.01 -27.59
CA ILE A 570 11.80 -7.43 -26.92
C ILE A 570 11.48 -7.27 -25.44
N ALA A 571 12.18 -8.03 -24.61
CA ALA A 571 12.05 -7.96 -23.16
C ALA A 571 13.21 -7.19 -22.53
N ARG A 572 12.89 -6.34 -21.56
CA ARG A 572 13.87 -5.66 -20.71
C ARG A 572 13.64 -6.06 -19.26
N ALA A 573 14.57 -6.84 -18.73
CA ALA A 573 14.52 -7.30 -17.35
C ALA A 573 14.90 -6.19 -16.38
N ILE A 574 14.22 -6.18 -15.23
CA ILE A 574 14.62 -5.38 -14.07
C ILE A 574 15.61 -6.25 -13.28
N PRO A 575 16.86 -5.78 -13.05
CA PRO A 575 17.85 -6.56 -12.32
C PRO A 575 17.35 -6.99 -10.94
N ILE A 576 17.51 -8.27 -10.64
CA ILE A 576 17.33 -8.82 -9.30
C ILE A 576 18.54 -8.36 -8.49
N ILE A 577 18.29 -7.59 -7.42
CA ILE A 577 19.37 -7.13 -6.53
C ILE A 577 19.57 -8.16 -5.41
N THR A 578 20.66 -8.92 -5.51
CA THR A 578 21.11 -9.82 -4.45
C THR A 578 21.93 -9.02 -3.43
N THR A 579 21.50 -9.04 -2.18
CA THR A 579 22.28 -8.43 -1.09
C THR A 579 23.30 -9.44 -0.60
N GLU A 580 24.57 -9.17 -0.86
CA GLU A 580 25.70 -10.01 -0.47
C GLU A 580 26.40 -9.44 0.77
N ILE A 581 26.64 -10.31 1.75
CA ILE A 581 27.42 -9.98 2.94
C ILE A 581 28.79 -10.65 2.77
N GLU A 582 29.80 -9.85 2.42
CA GLU A 582 31.20 -10.29 2.34
C GLU A 582 31.99 -9.93 3.60
N GLY A 583 31.66 -8.79 4.20
CA GLY A 583 32.28 -8.29 5.43
C GLY A 583 31.70 -8.90 6.72
N SER A 584 32.21 -8.41 7.86
CA SER A 584 31.74 -8.80 9.19
C SER A 584 30.65 -7.83 9.69
N ILE A 585 29.41 -8.30 9.73
CA ILE A 585 28.27 -7.58 10.33
C ILE A 585 27.89 -8.23 11.65
N ARG A 586 27.98 -7.50 12.77
CA ARG A 586 27.60 -8.05 14.08
C ARG A 586 26.09 -8.26 14.23
N SER A 587 25.28 -7.32 13.75
CA SER A 587 23.81 -7.39 13.79
C SER A 587 23.21 -6.84 12.50
N LEU A 588 22.56 -7.69 11.70
CA LEU A 588 21.73 -7.29 10.57
C LEU A 588 20.26 -7.37 10.98
N ARG A 589 19.53 -6.27 10.80
CA ARG A 589 18.11 -6.16 11.15
C ARG A 589 17.34 -5.71 9.92
N ILE A 590 16.36 -6.51 9.52
CA ILE A 590 15.46 -6.25 8.41
C ILE A 590 14.05 -6.24 8.97
N GLU A 591 13.35 -5.12 8.83
CA GLU A 591 12.01 -4.91 9.37
C GLU A 591 11.10 -4.33 8.29
N ASN A 592 9.87 -4.84 8.15
CA ASN A 592 8.85 -4.32 7.22
C ASN A 592 9.35 -4.11 5.78
N SER A 593 10.21 -4.99 5.26
CA SER A 593 10.95 -4.76 4.00
C SER A 593 10.64 -5.82 2.94
N VAL A 594 10.82 -5.44 1.67
CA VAL A 594 10.78 -6.36 0.53
C VAL A 594 12.18 -6.45 -0.05
N LEU A 595 12.72 -7.66 -0.16
CA LEU A 595 14.10 -7.87 -0.58
C LEU A 595 14.18 -8.91 -1.68
N GLY A 596 15.12 -8.70 -2.60
CA GLY A 596 15.68 -9.77 -3.42
C GLY A 596 16.48 -10.78 -2.59
N PRO A 597 17.25 -11.67 -3.24
CA PRO A 597 18.02 -12.71 -2.57
C PRO A 597 19.01 -12.16 -1.53
N LEU A 598 19.20 -12.89 -0.43
CA LEU A 598 20.16 -12.59 0.63
C LEU A 598 21.22 -13.68 0.71
N VAL A 599 22.48 -13.33 0.49
CA VAL A 599 23.57 -14.31 0.43
C VAL A 599 24.75 -13.88 1.30
N GLU A 600 25.30 -14.81 2.05
CA GLU A 600 26.58 -14.65 2.76
C GLU A 600 27.68 -15.34 1.95
N THR A 601 28.66 -14.54 1.48
CA THR A 601 29.73 -14.97 0.59
C THR A 601 31.06 -15.07 1.35
N GLN A 602 31.87 -16.08 1.02
CA GLN A 602 33.15 -16.36 1.67
C GLN A 602 34.31 -15.74 0.89
N ASN A 603 34.77 -14.54 1.25
CA ASN A 603 35.96 -13.96 0.62
C ASN A 603 37.25 -14.07 1.47
N VAL A 604 37.18 -14.37 2.78
CA VAL A 604 38.39 -14.47 3.63
C VAL A 604 38.27 -15.55 4.72
N GLU A 605 39.35 -16.30 4.95
CA GLU A 605 39.56 -17.21 6.10
C GLU A 605 39.36 -16.50 7.47
N PRO A 606 39.01 -17.25 8.54
CA PRO A 606 37.84 -16.99 9.37
C PRO A 606 38.04 -15.84 10.37
N LEU A 607 37.64 -14.64 9.98
CA LEU A 607 37.13 -13.67 10.94
C LEU A 607 35.63 -13.95 11.06
N PHE A 608 35.24 -14.63 12.12
CA PHE A 608 33.86 -14.91 12.52
C PHE A 608 32.79 -13.96 11.93
N ASN A 609 32.19 -14.31 10.79
CA ASN A 609 30.93 -13.72 10.30
C ASN A 609 29.72 -14.23 11.13
N ALA A 610 29.92 -14.47 12.43
CA ALA A 610 28.89 -14.96 13.34
C ALA A 610 27.97 -13.81 13.79
N GLY A 611 27.43 -13.08 12.80
CA GLY A 611 26.41 -12.07 12.99
C GLY A 611 25.07 -12.71 13.39
N THR A 612 24.26 -11.94 14.12
CA THR A 612 22.84 -12.26 14.27
C THR A 612 22.07 -11.55 13.16
N ILE A 613 21.32 -12.30 12.37
CA ILE A 613 20.45 -11.77 11.32
C ILE A 613 19.01 -11.92 11.79
N ARG A 614 18.29 -10.81 11.89
CA ARG A 614 16.87 -10.77 12.26
C ARG A 614 16.07 -10.19 11.12
N ILE A 615 15.11 -10.95 10.62
CA ILE A 615 14.17 -10.54 9.59
C ILE A 615 12.77 -10.65 10.19
N SER A 616 12.09 -9.51 10.34
CA SER A 616 10.71 -9.47 10.83
C SER A 616 9.78 -8.76 9.87
N ASP A 617 8.54 -9.24 9.79
CA ASP A 617 7.44 -8.62 9.04
C ASP A 617 7.83 -8.30 7.58
N SER A 618 8.60 -9.18 6.93
CA SER A 618 9.25 -8.90 5.64
C SER A 618 8.99 -9.98 4.60
N ILE A 619 9.29 -9.66 3.34
CA ILE A 619 9.20 -10.60 2.22
C ILE A 619 10.59 -10.71 1.58
N VAL A 620 11.08 -11.94 1.40
CA VAL A 620 12.33 -12.21 0.69
C VAL A 620 12.01 -13.10 -0.50
N VAL A 621 12.44 -12.68 -1.69
CA VAL A 621 12.09 -13.36 -2.95
C VAL A 621 13.33 -13.62 -3.79
N SER A 622 13.43 -14.84 -4.31
CA SER A 622 14.26 -15.15 -5.47
C SER A 622 13.37 -15.54 -6.64
N ILE A 623 13.43 -14.76 -7.72
CA ILE A 623 12.70 -15.04 -8.97
C ILE A 623 13.47 -16.07 -9.82
N ASP A 624 14.80 -16.10 -9.72
CA ASP A 624 15.63 -17.11 -10.40
C ASP A 624 15.60 -18.42 -9.59
N PRO A 625 15.04 -19.52 -10.13
CA PRO A 625 14.97 -20.79 -9.41
C PRO A 625 16.34 -21.42 -9.13
N ASN A 626 17.40 -20.98 -9.80
CA ASN A 626 18.76 -21.48 -9.56
C ASN A 626 19.43 -20.83 -8.36
N ASP A 627 19.01 -19.62 -7.99
CA ASP A 627 19.59 -18.86 -6.89
C ASP A 627 18.68 -18.97 -5.65
N PRO A 628 19.23 -19.31 -4.47
CA PRO A 628 18.43 -19.38 -3.25
C PRO A 628 18.00 -17.98 -2.80
N ALA A 629 16.79 -17.86 -2.24
CA ALA A 629 16.30 -16.62 -1.64
C ALA A 629 17.10 -16.21 -0.40
N ILE A 630 17.54 -17.19 0.40
CA ILE A 630 18.40 -16.96 1.56
C ILE A 630 19.50 -18.00 1.59
N SER A 631 20.76 -17.58 1.72
CA SER A 631 21.90 -18.46 1.94
C SER A 631 22.81 -17.93 3.05
N PHE A 632 22.58 -18.40 4.28
CA PHE A 632 23.33 -18.07 5.49
C PHE A 632 23.92 -19.33 6.13
N GLN A 633 25.21 -19.57 5.89
CA GLN A 633 25.89 -20.79 6.34
C GLN A 633 26.69 -20.59 7.63
N MET A 634 26.96 -19.35 8.04
CA MET A 634 27.75 -19.06 9.25
C MET A 634 26.94 -18.34 10.31
N SER A 635 26.11 -17.38 9.89
CA SER A 635 25.30 -16.55 10.78
C SER A 635 24.08 -17.28 11.37
N SER A 636 23.54 -16.70 12.44
CA SER A 636 22.30 -17.17 13.06
C SER A 636 21.11 -16.40 12.51
N LEU A 637 20.14 -17.12 11.94
CA LEU A 637 18.98 -16.55 11.27
C LEU A 637 17.74 -16.61 12.18
N TYR A 638 17.15 -15.46 12.44
CA TYR A 638 15.87 -15.30 13.14
C TYR A 638 14.84 -14.72 12.18
N LEU A 639 13.71 -15.41 12.03
CA LEU A 639 12.61 -15.03 11.16
C LEU A 639 11.32 -14.92 11.98
N GLU A 640 10.63 -13.79 11.88
CA GLU A 640 9.37 -13.55 12.58
C GLU A 640 8.37 -12.92 11.60
N ASN A 641 7.21 -13.56 11.37
CA ASN A 641 6.18 -13.04 10.46
C ASN A 641 6.73 -12.74 9.05
N THR A 642 7.48 -13.67 8.47
CA THR A 642 8.16 -13.46 7.18
C THR A 642 7.61 -14.42 6.12
N THR A 643 7.51 -13.96 4.88
CA THR A 643 7.21 -14.83 3.73
C THR A 643 8.47 -14.96 2.88
N ILE A 644 8.93 -16.19 2.64
CA ILE A 644 10.10 -16.46 1.81
C ILE A 644 9.67 -17.22 0.57
N LEU A 645 9.94 -16.64 -0.59
CA LEU A 645 9.67 -17.23 -1.90
C LEU A 645 11.01 -17.65 -2.52
N GLY A 646 11.29 -18.95 -2.55
CA GLY A 646 12.55 -19.53 -3.01
C GLY A 646 13.28 -20.36 -1.95
N ALA A 647 14.38 -21.00 -2.36
CA ALA A 647 15.14 -21.91 -1.51
C ALA A 647 15.86 -21.20 -0.35
N VAL A 648 15.98 -21.88 0.79
CA VAL A 648 16.65 -21.35 2.00
C VAL A 648 17.74 -22.30 2.47
N HIS A 649 18.97 -21.82 2.53
CA HIS A 649 20.12 -22.52 3.08
C HIS A 649 20.50 -21.83 4.39
N ALA A 650 20.35 -22.53 5.52
CA ALA A 650 20.63 -21.95 6.83
C ALA A 650 21.47 -22.91 7.68
N ASN A 651 22.44 -22.39 8.44
CA ASN A 651 23.11 -23.20 9.45
C ASN A 651 22.25 -23.32 10.72
N LEU A 652 21.94 -22.17 11.33
CA LEU A 652 21.09 -22.07 12.52
C LEU A 652 19.87 -21.20 12.19
N ILE A 653 18.66 -21.74 12.37
CA ILE A 653 17.41 -21.03 12.08
C ILE A 653 16.43 -21.09 13.24
N PHE A 654 15.87 -19.94 13.57
CA PHE A 654 14.71 -19.78 14.46
C PHE A 654 13.62 -19.04 13.70
N ALA A 655 12.58 -19.75 13.28
CA ALA A 655 11.49 -19.15 12.53
C ALA A 655 10.16 -19.28 13.26
N THR A 656 9.42 -18.18 13.36
CA THR A 656 8.07 -18.11 13.91
C THR A 656 7.13 -17.47 12.90
N ASN A 657 5.92 -18.01 12.73
CA ASN A 657 4.89 -17.47 11.81
C ASN A 657 5.42 -17.26 10.38
N THR A 658 6.32 -18.13 9.91
CA THR A 658 7.01 -17.93 8.62
C THR A 658 6.47 -18.90 7.57
N ILE A 659 6.30 -18.44 6.34
CA ILE A 659 5.95 -19.30 5.20
C ILE A 659 7.20 -19.50 4.34
N PHE A 660 7.55 -20.76 4.08
CA PHE A 660 8.64 -21.15 3.19
C PHE A 660 8.06 -21.76 1.91
N ASP A 661 8.04 -20.98 0.83
CA ASP A 661 7.70 -21.45 -0.52
C ASP A 661 8.99 -21.79 -1.30
N GLY A 662 9.65 -22.85 -0.85
CA GLY A 662 10.93 -23.30 -1.38
C GLY A 662 11.55 -24.38 -0.49
N PRO A 663 12.54 -25.14 -1.00
CA PRO A 663 13.21 -26.15 -0.19
C PRO A 663 14.05 -25.50 0.91
N LEU A 664 13.95 -26.04 2.12
CA LEU A 664 14.66 -25.56 3.31
C LEU A 664 15.76 -26.55 3.71
N TYR A 665 17.01 -26.11 3.65
CA TYR A 665 18.18 -26.91 4.02
C TYR A 665 18.84 -26.36 5.27
N VAL A 666 18.66 -27.06 6.39
CA VAL A 666 19.25 -26.69 7.68
C VAL A 666 20.40 -27.61 8.06
N THR A 667 21.57 -27.03 8.36
CA THR A 667 22.76 -27.81 8.76
C THR A 667 22.70 -28.24 10.23
N ASN A 668 22.45 -27.31 11.16
CA ASN A 668 22.38 -27.58 12.60
C ASN A 668 20.94 -27.81 13.07
N LEU A 669 20.47 -29.05 12.92
CA LEU A 669 19.10 -29.45 13.27
C LEU A 669 18.81 -29.50 14.78
N GLN A 670 19.84 -29.62 15.62
CA GLN A 670 19.65 -29.82 17.05
C GLN A 670 19.31 -28.52 17.79
N GLN A 671 19.89 -27.41 17.34
CA GLN A 671 19.69 -26.09 17.93
C GLN A 671 18.67 -25.24 17.17
N SER A 672 18.36 -25.57 15.91
CA SER A 672 17.35 -24.87 15.12
C SER A 672 15.92 -25.28 15.49
N CYS A 673 14.96 -24.36 15.35
CA CYS A 673 13.56 -24.60 15.66
C CYS A 673 12.64 -23.80 14.72
N LEU A 674 11.55 -24.44 14.28
CA LEU A 674 10.45 -23.80 13.56
C LEU A 674 9.19 -23.88 14.43
N ARG A 675 8.45 -22.76 14.54
CA ARG A 675 7.19 -22.65 15.29
C ARG A 675 6.12 -21.99 14.44
N PHE A 676 4.90 -22.54 14.40
CA PHE A 676 3.75 -21.92 13.71
C PHE A 676 4.04 -21.52 12.25
N SER A 677 4.89 -22.30 11.58
CA SER A 677 5.40 -22.01 10.23
C SER A 677 4.90 -23.04 9.22
N ALA A 678 4.77 -22.64 7.97
CA ALA A 678 4.42 -23.53 6.86
C ALA A 678 5.68 -23.91 6.07
N VAL A 679 5.88 -25.21 5.85
CA VAL A 679 7.07 -25.74 5.18
C VAL A 679 6.72 -26.91 4.27
N ALA A 680 7.41 -27.01 3.14
CA ALA A 680 7.27 -28.12 2.19
C ALA A 680 8.52 -29.03 2.19
N GLY A 681 8.31 -30.33 1.98
CA GLY A 681 9.33 -31.38 2.06
C GLY A 681 10.11 -31.61 0.76
N TYR A 682 9.52 -31.29 -0.39
CA TYR A 682 10.08 -31.50 -1.73
C TYR A 682 10.54 -32.94 -2.00
N GLU A 683 9.93 -33.95 -1.37
CA GLU A 683 10.41 -35.35 -1.39
C GLU A 683 10.28 -36.03 -2.77
N ALA A 684 9.29 -35.62 -3.58
CA ALA A 684 8.97 -36.24 -4.88
C ALA A 684 9.21 -35.30 -6.09
N VAL A 685 9.89 -34.16 -5.89
CA VAL A 685 10.13 -33.18 -6.96
C VAL A 685 11.43 -33.53 -7.69
N THR A 686 11.34 -33.87 -8.98
CA THR A 686 12.50 -34.23 -9.79
C THR A 686 13.45 -33.05 -9.96
N GLY A 687 14.74 -33.24 -9.63
CA GLY A 687 15.78 -32.23 -9.79
C GLY A 687 16.03 -31.34 -8.57
N ILE A 688 15.24 -31.48 -7.50
CA ILE A 688 15.40 -30.74 -6.24
C ILE A 688 15.71 -31.73 -5.12
N LEU A 689 16.65 -31.39 -4.23
CA LEU A 689 16.94 -32.23 -3.07
C LEU A 689 15.83 -32.05 -2.01
N PRO A 690 15.42 -33.13 -1.31
CA PRO A 690 14.44 -33.02 -0.23
C PRO A 690 14.91 -32.06 0.88
N SER A 691 13.95 -31.34 1.46
CA SER A 691 14.21 -30.38 2.53
C SER A 691 14.73 -31.06 3.79
N ARG A 692 15.72 -30.44 4.43
CA ARG A 692 16.32 -30.91 5.68
C ARG A 692 15.81 -30.07 6.85
N LEU A 693 14.70 -30.50 7.43
CA LEU A 693 13.93 -29.72 8.41
C LEU A 693 14.38 -29.97 9.87
N PRO A 694 14.46 -28.93 10.71
CA PRO A 694 14.80 -29.05 12.13
C PRO A 694 13.56 -29.43 12.98
N ARG A 695 13.63 -29.26 14.30
CA ARG A 695 12.48 -29.50 15.18
C ARG A 695 11.35 -28.51 14.88
N ARG A 696 10.13 -29.03 14.84
CA ARG A 696 8.91 -28.30 14.49
C ARG A 696 7.95 -28.31 15.66
N PHE A 697 7.29 -27.19 15.91
CA PHE A 697 6.23 -27.06 16.89
C PHE A 697 5.04 -26.36 16.24
N GLU A 698 3.90 -27.05 16.15
CA GLU A 698 2.68 -26.55 15.50
C GLU A 698 2.89 -26.00 14.08
N CYS A 699 3.87 -26.56 13.35
CA CYS A 699 4.10 -26.23 11.95
C CYS A 699 3.17 -27.03 11.02
N VAL A 700 2.80 -26.42 9.91
CA VAL A 700 2.09 -27.08 8.81
C VAL A 700 3.13 -27.61 7.84
N THR A 701 3.02 -28.88 7.45
CA THR A 701 4.00 -29.53 6.58
C THR A 701 3.35 -30.17 5.37
N TYR A 702 3.89 -29.91 4.19
CA TYR A 702 3.49 -30.54 2.94
C TYR A 702 4.60 -31.48 2.44
N PRO A 703 4.30 -32.66 1.88
CA PRO A 703 5.34 -33.60 1.42
C PRO A 703 6.08 -33.13 0.16
N GLU A 704 5.38 -32.49 -0.77
CA GLU A 704 5.93 -32.02 -2.06
C GLU A 704 6.17 -30.51 -2.06
N THR A 705 5.29 -29.73 -2.67
CA THR A 705 5.34 -28.26 -2.71
C THR A 705 4.14 -27.67 -1.97
N LEU A 706 4.17 -26.37 -1.71
CA LEU A 706 2.95 -25.68 -1.30
C LEU A 706 1.93 -25.70 -2.46
N PRO A 707 0.63 -25.70 -2.17
CA PRO A 707 -0.40 -25.57 -3.19
C PRO A 707 -0.24 -24.24 -3.95
N ARG A 708 -0.38 -24.25 -5.28
CA ARG A 708 -0.30 -23.01 -6.09
C ARG A 708 -1.35 -21.97 -5.71
N THR A 709 -2.47 -22.40 -5.13
CA THR A 709 -3.55 -21.52 -4.66
C THR A 709 -3.28 -20.88 -3.30
N THR A 710 -2.06 -20.97 -2.76
CA THR A 710 -1.72 -20.40 -1.45
C THR A 710 -1.65 -18.89 -1.47
N PHE A 711 -1.04 -18.31 -2.51
CA PHE A 711 -0.89 -16.86 -2.67
C PHE A 711 -1.83 -16.32 -3.75
N LEU A 712 -2.20 -15.05 -3.63
CA LEU A 712 -2.94 -14.30 -4.66
C LEU A 712 -2.03 -13.92 -5.81
N SER A 713 -0.88 -13.30 -5.50
CA SER A 713 0.18 -13.02 -6.45
C SER A 713 1.57 -13.21 -5.83
N GLN A 714 2.51 -13.62 -6.67
CA GLN A 714 3.95 -13.69 -6.37
C GLN A 714 4.76 -12.67 -7.19
N ARG A 715 4.11 -11.86 -8.03
CA ARG A 715 4.77 -10.83 -8.85
C ARG A 715 4.89 -9.55 -8.05
N PHE A 716 6.11 -9.03 -7.91
CA PHE A 716 6.32 -7.70 -7.33
C PHE A 716 5.81 -6.61 -8.30
N GLY A 717 4.87 -5.79 -7.82
CA GLY A 717 4.12 -4.81 -8.61
C GLY A 717 2.60 -5.00 -8.46
N ASP A 718 2.16 -6.24 -8.24
CA ASP A 718 0.75 -6.52 -7.98
C ASP A 718 0.35 -6.07 -6.55
N PRO A 719 -0.87 -5.54 -6.35
CA PRO A 719 -1.31 -5.02 -5.04
C PRO A 719 -1.40 -6.11 -3.96
N ASP A 720 -1.68 -7.34 -4.39
CA ASP A 720 -1.84 -8.53 -3.55
C ASP A 720 -0.54 -9.34 -3.42
N PHE A 721 0.62 -8.71 -3.65
CA PHE A 721 1.92 -9.37 -3.57
C PHE A 721 2.14 -10.06 -2.22
N ALA A 722 2.39 -11.38 -2.27
CA ALA A 722 2.49 -12.27 -1.10
C ALA A 722 1.26 -12.26 -0.16
N GLY A 723 0.10 -11.79 -0.64
CA GLY A 723 -1.19 -11.94 0.00
C GLY A 723 -1.65 -13.39 -0.04
N LEU A 724 -2.21 -13.90 1.06
CA LEU A 724 -2.79 -15.25 1.09
C LEU A 724 -4.12 -15.27 0.37
N SER A 725 -4.32 -16.27 -0.48
CA SER A 725 -5.57 -16.44 -1.20
C SER A 725 -6.69 -16.91 -0.28
N HIS A 726 -7.93 -16.52 -0.60
CA HIS A 726 -9.11 -17.08 0.03
C HIS A 726 -9.34 -18.57 -0.30
N LEU A 727 -8.63 -19.11 -1.29
CA LEU A 727 -8.64 -20.55 -1.61
C LEU A 727 -7.52 -21.32 -0.90
N ALA A 728 -6.64 -20.62 -0.17
CA ALA A 728 -5.62 -21.26 0.63
C ALA A 728 -6.26 -22.12 1.74
N GLU A 729 -5.57 -23.19 2.13
CA GLU A 729 -6.02 -24.03 3.23
C GLU A 729 -6.16 -23.20 4.51
N ALA A 730 -7.22 -23.46 5.30
CA ALA A 730 -7.52 -22.69 6.50
C ALA A 730 -6.34 -22.66 7.50
N THR A 731 -5.46 -23.66 7.46
CA THR A 731 -4.23 -23.75 8.25
C THR A 731 -3.26 -22.59 8.01
N PHE A 732 -3.17 -22.02 6.81
CA PHE A 732 -2.36 -20.81 6.57
C PHE A 732 -2.96 -19.57 7.23
N LEU A 733 -4.29 -19.49 7.28
CA LEU A 733 -5.02 -18.34 7.80
C LEU A 733 -5.17 -18.35 9.32
N THR A 734 -5.17 -19.53 9.95
CA THR A 734 -5.39 -19.66 11.40
C THR A 734 -4.30 -20.44 12.13
N GLY A 735 -3.25 -20.90 11.45
CA GLY A 735 -2.20 -21.72 12.04
C GLY A 735 -1.02 -20.94 12.62
N GLY A 736 -1.00 -19.61 12.44
CA GLY A 736 -0.03 -18.73 13.10
C GLY A 736 -0.23 -18.69 14.62
N GLU A 737 0.76 -18.15 15.31
CA GLU A 737 0.68 -17.87 16.75
C GLU A 737 -0.56 -17.00 17.04
N TYR A 738 -1.28 -17.28 18.13
CA TYR A 738 -2.57 -16.65 18.44
C TYR A 738 -3.70 -16.93 17.43
N ARG A 739 -3.59 -17.97 16.60
CA ARG A 739 -4.56 -18.36 15.57
C ARG A 739 -4.74 -17.33 14.45
N THR A 740 -3.69 -16.58 14.16
CA THR A 740 -3.66 -15.61 13.05
C THR A 740 -3.06 -16.25 11.81
N GLU A 741 -2.96 -15.47 10.74
CA GLU A 741 -2.37 -15.95 9.50
C GLU A 741 -0.84 -16.10 9.61
N MET A 742 -0.27 -17.06 8.89
CA MET A 742 1.18 -17.23 8.78
C MET A 742 1.75 -16.24 7.74
N GLY A 743 3.04 -15.96 7.84
CA GLY A 743 3.77 -15.10 6.91
C GLY A 743 3.67 -13.62 7.26
N VAL A 744 3.95 -12.77 6.27
CA VAL A 744 4.00 -11.30 6.39
C VAL A 744 2.70 -10.67 6.91
N GLY A 745 1.55 -11.27 6.57
CA GLY A 745 0.24 -10.78 6.98
C GLY A 745 -0.06 -10.88 8.47
N ASN A 746 0.69 -11.73 9.21
CA ASN A 746 0.48 -11.96 10.65
C ASN A 746 0.39 -10.66 11.45
N SER A 747 1.25 -9.69 11.12
CA SER A 747 1.33 -8.35 11.71
C SER A 747 0.02 -7.54 11.67
N ARG A 748 -0.85 -7.81 10.69
CA ARG A 748 -2.15 -7.13 10.55
C ARG A 748 -3.19 -7.68 11.53
N PHE A 749 -3.02 -8.92 12.00
CA PHE A 749 -4.02 -9.65 12.80
C PHE A 749 -5.41 -9.70 12.14
N TRP A 750 -5.46 -9.80 10.80
CA TRP A 750 -6.68 -9.66 10.01
C TRP A 750 -7.84 -10.56 10.48
N ASN A 751 -7.57 -11.87 10.60
CA ASN A 751 -8.58 -12.84 11.02
C ASN A 751 -9.07 -12.59 12.46
N GLN A 752 -8.20 -12.12 13.35
CA GLN A 752 -8.59 -11.80 14.72
C GLN A 752 -9.50 -10.57 14.76
N ARG A 753 -9.19 -9.53 13.97
CA ARG A 753 -10.06 -8.35 13.81
C ARG A 753 -11.42 -8.73 13.24
N ARG A 754 -11.45 -9.67 12.29
CA ARG A 754 -12.68 -10.21 11.69
C ARG A 754 -13.55 -10.92 12.71
N GLU A 755 -12.96 -11.77 13.54
CA GLU A 755 -13.67 -12.46 14.61
C GLU A 755 -14.17 -11.49 15.68
N ASP A 756 -13.37 -10.49 16.03
CA ASP A 756 -13.75 -9.45 16.99
C ASP A 756 -14.92 -8.61 16.46
N LEU A 757 -14.88 -8.19 15.19
CA LEU A 757 -15.99 -7.51 14.52
C LEU A 757 -17.25 -8.37 14.53
N ALA A 758 -17.16 -9.64 14.12
CA ALA A 758 -18.30 -10.55 14.08
C ALA A 758 -18.93 -10.74 15.48
N ARG A 759 -18.11 -10.95 16.51
CA ARG A 759 -18.54 -11.10 17.91
C ARG A 759 -19.21 -9.83 18.42
N PHE A 760 -18.64 -8.67 18.13
CA PHE A 760 -19.14 -7.39 18.61
C PHE A 760 -20.45 -7.00 17.93
N VAL A 761 -20.49 -7.06 16.59
CA VAL A 761 -21.67 -6.74 15.77
C VAL A 761 -22.88 -7.58 16.17
N ALA A 762 -22.69 -8.87 16.48
CA ALA A 762 -23.77 -9.79 16.85
C ALA A 762 -24.67 -9.28 18.00
N LYS A 763 -24.18 -8.38 18.87
CA LYS A 763 -24.95 -7.78 19.97
C LYS A 763 -25.86 -6.63 19.56
N PHE A 764 -25.53 -5.98 18.45
CA PHE A 764 -26.18 -4.79 17.93
C PHE A 764 -27.07 -5.08 16.72
N LEU A 765 -27.00 -6.30 16.18
CA LEU A 765 -27.88 -6.76 15.10
C LEU A 765 -29.37 -6.75 15.55
N PRO A 766 -30.28 -6.36 14.65
CA PRO A 766 -31.70 -6.58 14.82
C PRO A 766 -32.06 -8.06 15.03
N VAL A 767 -33.17 -8.31 15.71
CA VAL A 767 -33.65 -9.67 15.98
C VAL A 767 -33.97 -10.39 14.67
N GLY A 768 -33.45 -11.61 14.52
CA GLY A 768 -33.69 -12.44 13.35
C GLY A 768 -32.79 -12.14 12.16
N GLN A 769 -31.92 -11.12 12.24
CA GLN A 769 -30.93 -10.85 11.20
C GLN A 769 -29.62 -11.61 11.44
N HIS A 770 -28.94 -11.90 10.34
CA HIS A 770 -27.67 -12.62 10.30
C HIS A 770 -26.61 -11.76 9.64
N LEU A 771 -25.42 -11.81 10.23
CA LEU A 771 -24.26 -11.12 9.71
C LEU A 771 -23.49 -12.03 8.74
N GLN A 772 -23.16 -11.48 7.58
CA GLN A 772 -22.15 -12.05 6.70
C GLN A 772 -21.09 -10.98 6.42
N ILE A 773 -19.83 -11.29 6.71
CA ILE A 773 -18.69 -10.43 6.37
C ILE A 773 -18.15 -10.94 5.04
N TYR A 774 -18.17 -10.06 4.04
CA TYR A 774 -17.60 -10.29 2.73
C TYR A 774 -16.32 -9.48 2.59
N GLU A 775 -15.25 -10.14 2.19
CA GLU A 775 -13.96 -9.52 1.95
C GLU A 775 -13.74 -9.49 0.45
N GLN A 776 -13.72 -8.29 -0.12
CA GLN A 776 -13.28 -8.14 -1.50
C GLN A 776 -11.75 -8.09 -1.48
N ILE A 777 -11.13 -9.14 -2.03
CA ILE A 777 -9.69 -9.28 -2.17
C ILE A 777 -9.43 -9.51 -3.66
N GLY A 778 -8.82 -8.52 -4.33
CA GLY A 778 -8.57 -8.54 -5.77
C GLY A 778 -9.82 -8.32 -6.65
N ALA A 779 -9.57 -8.20 -7.95
CA ALA A 779 -10.54 -7.89 -9.00
C ALA A 779 -11.49 -9.03 -9.39
#